data_AF-A0A1C0YBY5-F1
#
_entry.id   AF-A0A1C0YBY5-F1
#
_cell.length_a   1.000
_cell.length_b   1.000
_cell.length_c   1.000
_cell.angle_alpha   90.00
_cell.angle_beta   90.00
_cell.angle_gamma   90.00
#
_symmetry.space_group_name_H-M   'P 1'
#
loop_
_entity.id
_entity.type
_entity.pdbx_description
1 polymer ?
#
loop_
_entity_poly.entity_id
_entity_poly.type
_entity_poly.pdbx_seq_one_letter_code
_entity_poly.pdbx_strand_id
1 'polypeptide(L)'
;MKKWMATFATVAAVCVVAPQAEANEASQQSEIIIEKNVHYEIFTAKNGKKEARALRVEGYGYIYHGIEIELVDEVNGIPVTEIAAGAFKGEHADDTVYGKVIRHLPRSVKVIGEGAFADAMFNELVVPGSVEYIGDRAFANISVGHLTIEKGIDHIGKEAFIVRTQSAIIPQSLTSNQIRLSYFSGVEVVVQYIPDTELERQQHDGLIYEVFTRNGQQEVRIINYDRIQQRTELYVPSQIDGIPVTEIGVSAFSTPIALNGLTESLLEKIVLPASIRKIDANAFASLGDTVIDIRALTHVEEIGEYAFSDATLLTSEDGLLLLPRTLHTIGIYAFAGTNLKKLAIHKENKSIGVGAFCQNKSLTHVTIEEGVTHIASHLFTESTLQSVTIPGSVTHIGKHAFYGNRLEELILHEGLQEIGNNAFYGNALRSVTFPKGLQKIGSQAFYGNQLTDAVFEYGLEEIGTSAFFDNKLENVTFPNTLQTIEASAFSVNHIQAVHLPNSVTHVGSGAFSSNAIATLRLSESLEMISGEAFSNNKLTELYVPRSVTLIESYAFVNNQLEDVTLERVSSIREQAFKNNKIHTLKLPSNLRTISTEAFANNELKRIVLPALVDSLGHQAFMNNQIASATIPASLKQLDLVAFYFNPIEQVHLQGSDTAVRYSLRSFQNKNGAPFKGAYVDETLKTPYANLQQKEPNGKPMTLYLAFGDTVAPEPKPEPVAKFKDIGGHWAQGAIESFTDKGYINGYPDGTFKPGAPIQRKHVARILNDVFQFEAVKPATPFADVPKWHPYYDVITAVQQAGIFSGDNGKFQPEANLTRGQLAKVLVLAAGFEPGGKSTFKDTPSTYWGTPYVSALADLAIVKGTDGFFNPHSPITRAQFVSMTSLALAEMEKRQP
;
A
#
# COMPACT_ATOMS: atom_id res chain seq x y z
N MET A 1 8.01 54.14 1.55
CA MET A 1 7.38 53.38 2.64
C MET A 1 5.98 53.92 2.97
N LYS A 2 5.01 54.26 2.10
CA LYS A 2 4.75 54.17 0.64
C LYS A 2 5.01 52.80 0.01
N LYS A 3 3.96 52.19 -0.55
CA LYS A 3 3.76 50.79 -1.00
C LYS A 3 3.59 49.89 0.22
N TRP A 4 2.39 49.48 0.63
CA TRP A 4 1.39 48.70 -0.09
C TRP A 4 -0.01 49.02 0.44
N MET A 5 -0.94 49.40 -0.46
CA MET A 5 -2.42 49.24 -0.38
C MET A 5 -3.13 50.25 -1.31
N ALA A 6 -2.84 50.15 -2.62
CA ALA A 6 -3.74 50.67 -3.66
C ALA A 6 -3.42 50.01 -5.01
N THR A 7 -4.46 49.39 -5.58
CA THR A 7 -4.83 49.10 -6.99
C THR A 7 -5.29 47.63 -7.01
N PHE A 8 -6.59 47.31 -6.88
CA PHE A 8 -7.59 47.47 -7.92
C PHE A 8 -8.98 47.79 -7.35
N ALA A 9 -9.54 48.91 -7.81
CA ALA A 9 -10.95 49.24 -7.80
C ALA A 9 -11.40 49.34 -9.27
N THR A 10 -12.58 48.76 -9.57
CA THR A 10 -13.47 48.77 -10.77
C THR A 10 -13.82 47.32 -11.14
N VAL A 11 -15.05 46.80 -11.08
CA VAL A 11 -16.40 47.39 -10.99
C VAL A 11 -17.29 46.44 -10.18
N ALA A 12 -17.82 46.91 -9.05
CA ALA A 12 -18.96 46.32 -8.36
C ALA A 12 -19.79 47.47 -7.80
N ALA A 13 -20.79 47.90 -8.56
CA ALA A 13 -22.01 48.60 -8.15
C ALA A 13 -22.59 49.29 -9.38
N VAL A 14 -23.73 48.82 -9.89
CA VAL A 14 -24.98 49.60 -10.02
C VAL A 14 -26.10 48.58 -10.23
N CYS A 15 -26.63 48.05 -9.13
CA CYS A 15 -28.03 47.60 -9.10
C CYS A 15 -28.87 48.81 -8.68
N VAL A 16 -30.05 48.92 -9.29
CA VAL A 16 -31.17 49.85 -9.01
C VAL A 16 -31.00 51.25 -9.60
N VAL A 17 -31.66 51.52 -10.74
CA VAL A 17 -32.85 52.38 -10.83
C VAL A 17 -33.71 51.93 -12.04
N ALA A 18 -34.88 51.37 -11.77
CA ALA A 18 -36.05 51.49 -12.64
C ALA A 18 -37.19 52.06 -11.78
N PRO A 19 -38.06 52.93 -12.32
CA PRO A 19 -38.77 53.94 -11.56
C PRO A 19 -39.93 53.40 -10.73
N GLN A 20 -40.16 54.05 -9.58
CA GLN A 20 -41.37 53.90 -8.78
C GLN A 20 -42.61 54.30 -9.59
N ALA A 21 -43.56 53.38 -9.69
CA ALA A 21 -44.97 53.67 -9.71
C ALA A 21 -45.62 52.84 -8.59
N GLU A 22 -46.48 53.50 -7.83
CA GLU A 22 -47.04 53.05 -6.56
C GLU A 22 -47.99 51.85 -6.70
N ALA A 23 -47.91 50.97 -5.71
CA ALA A 23 -48.96 50.14 -5.10
C ALA A 23 -50.19 49.74 -5.94
N ASN A 24 -50.23 48.46 -6.33
CA ASN A 24 -51.34 47.55 -6.00
C ASN A 24 -50.97 46.12 -6.37
N GLU A 25 -50.37 45.37 -5.45
CA GLU A 25 -50.39 43.90 -5.52
C GLU A 25 -51.09 43.35 -4.28
N ALA A 26 -52.35 42.99 -4.51
CA ALA A 26 -53.03 42.04 -3.67
C ALA A 26 -52.20 40.75 -3.63
N SER A 27 -51.90 40.27 -2.42
CA SER A 27 -51.34 38.96 -2.17
C SER A 27 -52.22 37.87 -2.82
N GLN A 28 -51.84 37.37 -3.99
CA GLN A 28 -52.37 36.11 -4.50
C GLN A 28 -51.57 34.98 -3.86
N GLN A 29 -52.20 34.27 -2.92
CA GLN A 29 -51.70 32.99 -2.42
C GLN A 29 -51.53 32.04 -3.62
N SER A 30 -50.31 31.58 -3.89
CA SER A 30 -50.12 30.48 -4.84
C SER A 30 -50.71 29.20 -4.25
N GLU A 31 -51.53 28.52 -5.05
CA GLU A 31 -52.22 27.30 -4.62
C GLU A 31 -51.30 26.11 -4.92
N ILE A 32 -50.87 25.40 -3.86
CA ILE A 32 -50.13 24.14 -4.00
C ILE A 32 -51.13 22.99 -4.01
N ILE A 33 -51.13 22.23 -5.10
CA ILE A 33 -51.93 21.02 -5.26
C ILE A 33 -50.98 19.83 -5.24
N ILE A 34 -51.42 18.74 -4.61
CA ILE A 34 -50.72 17.47 -4.67
C ILE A 34 -51.54 16.55 -5.55
N GLU A 35 -50.94 16.06 -6.63
CA GLU A 35 -51.56 15.07 -7.51
C GLU A 35 -50.52 14.01 -7.86
N LYS A 36 -50.89 12.73 -7.81
CA LYS A 36 -49.98 11.59 -8.05
C LYS A 36 -48.67 11.66 -7.23
N ASN A 37 -48.76 12.11 -5.98
CA ASN A 37 -47.64 12.31 -5.06
C ASN A 37 -46.63 13.39 -5.52
N VAL A 38 -47.01 14.29 -6.43
CA VAL A 38 -46.18 15.42 -6.86
C VAL A 38 -46.86 16.73 -6.45
N HIS A 39 -46.08 17.63 -5.85
CA HIS A 39 -46.50 18.99 -5.54
C HIS A 39 -46.43 19.85 -6.80
N TYR A 40 -47.55 20.48 -7.13
CA TYR A 40 -47.68 21.44 -8.22
C TYR A 40 -48.09 22.80 -7.66
N GLU A 41 -47.48 23.86 -8.17
CA GLU A 41 -47.85 25.25 -7.90
C GLU A 41 -48.68 25.79 -9.06
N ILE A 42 -49.91 26.23 -8.79
CA ILE A 42 -50.66 27.02 -9.77
C ILE A 42 -50.21 28.47 -9.68
N PHE A 43 -49.82 29.03 -10.82
CA PHE A 43 -49.48 30.43 -10.99
C PHE A 43 -50.19 31.04 -12.21
N THR A 44 -50.27 32.36 -12.26
CA THR A 44 -50.78 33.08 -13.44
C THR A 44 -49.59 33.46 -14.31
N ALA A 45 -49.48 32.86 -15.50
CA ALA A 45 -48.40 33.14 -16.45
C ALA A 45 -48.54 34.56 -17.03
N LYS A 46 -47.46 35.07 -17.66
CA LYS A 46 -47.44 36.43 -18.26
C LYS A 46 -48.55 36.68 -19.29
N ASN A 47 -49.09 35.62 -19.87
CA ASN A 47 -50.21 35.65 -20.82
C ASN A 47 -51.60 35.74 -20.15
N GLY A 48 -51.66 35.82 -18.82
CA GLY A 48 -52.89 35.90 -18.03
C GLY A 48 -53.61 34.55 -17.82
N LYS A 49 -53.09 33.44 -18.34
CA LYS A 49 -53.64 32.10 -18.13
C LYS A 49 -53.09 31.48 -16.85
N LYS A 50 -53.90 30.65 -16.20
CA LYS A 50 -53.41 29.77 -15.13
C LYS A 50 -52.56 28.67 -15.75
N GLU A 51 -51.40 28.44 -15.18
CA GLU A 51 -50.45 27.38 -15.54
C GLU A 51 -49.95 26.72 -14.25
N ALA A 52 -49.44 25.50 -14.34
CA ALA A 52 -48.94 24.74 -13.20
C ALA A 52 -47.44 24.44 -13.35
N ARG A 53 -46.71 24.53 -12.24
CA ARG A 53 -45.28 24.17 -12.14
C ARG A 53 -45.12 22.96 -11.23
N ALA A 54 -44.47 21.89 -11.69
CA ALA A 54 -44.12 20.76 -10.86
C ALA A 54 -42.90 21.09 -9.97
N LEU A 55 -43.01 20.87 -8.66
CA LEU A 55 -42.02 21.32 -7.67
C LEU A 55 -41.17 20.18 -7.07
N ARG A 56 -41.81 19.12 -6.59
CA ARG A 56 -41.16 17.98 -5.89
C ARG A 56 -42.14 16.84 -5.64
N VAL A 57 -41.65 15.68 -5.24
CA VAL A 57 -42.46 14.54 -4.76
C VAL A 57 -42.79 14.71 -3.27
N GLU A 58 -43.99 14.29 -2.86
CA GLU A 58 -44.44 14.27 -1.47
C GLU A 58 -43.86 13.07 -0.70
N GLY A 59 -43.23 13.31 0.45
CA GLY A 59 -43.21 12.36 1.57
C GLY A 59 -42.43 11.03 1.45
N TYR A 60 -41.20 11.00 0.92
CA TYR A 60 -40.36 9.79 1.02
C TYR A 60 -38.99 10.09 1.64
N GLY A 61 -38.77 9.59 2.86
CA GLY A 61 -37.43 9.48 3.45
C GLY A 61 -36.84 8.11 3.11
N TYR A 62 -35.59 8.08 2.63
CA TYR A 62 -34.71 6.91 2.46
C TYR A 62 -35.41 5.54 2.36
N ILE A 63 -36.13 5.26 1.26
CA ILE A 63 -36.64 3.91 0.99
C ILE A 63 -35.90 3.33 -0.22
N TYR A 64 -35.30 2.16 -0.01
CA TYR A 64 -34.38 1.45 -0.91
C TYR A 64 -35.01 0.80 -2.16
N HIS A 65 -36.20 1.24 -2.61
CA HIS A 65 -36.88 0.68 -3.79
C HIS A 65 -37.41 1.79 -4.69
N GLY A 66 -37.08 1.73 -5.99
CA GLY A 66 -37.31 2.80 -6.97
C GLY A 66 -38.76 3.28 -7.01
N ILE A 67 -38.99 4.55 -6.68
CA ILE A 67 -40.30 5.17 -6.75
C ILE A 67 -40.55 5.57 -8.21
N GLU A 68 -41.62 5.04 -8.80
CA GLU A 68 -42.09 5.52 -10.09
C GLU A 68 -42.88 6.82 -9.90
N ILE A 69 -42.47 7.87 -10.62
CA ILE A 69 -43.10 9.18 -10.58
C ILE A 69 -43.87 9.38 -11.88
N GLU A 70 -45.16 9.67 -11.73
CA GLU A 70 -46.07 10.00 -12.82
C GLU A 70 -46.35 11.50 -12.78
N LEU A 71 -45.75 12.25 -13.72
CA LEU A 71 -46.03 13.67 -13.91
C LEU A 71 -47.30 13.80 -14.77
N VAL A 72 -48.28 14.58 -14.30
CA VAL A 72 -49.55 14.76 -15.02
C VAL A 72 -49.46 15.89 -16.04
N ASP A 73 -50.19 15.76 -17.15
CA ASP A 73 -50.29 16.80 -18.19
C ASP A 73 -51.02 18.06 -17.71
N GLU A 74 -52.00 17.87 -16.81
CA GLU A 74 -52.83 18.92 -16.23
C GLU A 74 -53.12 18.61 -14.75
N VAL A 75 -53.18 19.63 -13.91
CA VAL A 75 -53.59 19.55 -12.51
C VAL A 75 -54.86 20.39 -12.35
N ASN A 76 -55.99 19.77 -11.97
CA ASN A 76 -57.30 20.43 -11.93
C ASN A 76 -57.68 21.16 -13.25
N GLY A 77 -57.32 20.58 -14.40
CA GLY A 77 -57.57 21.17 -15.72
C GLY A 77 -56.67 22.36 -16.08
N ILE A 78 -55.60 22.57 -15.32
CA ILE A 78 -54.58 23.60 -15.57
C ILE A 78 -53.31 22.90 -16.09
N PRO A 79 -52.79 23.28 -17.27
CA PRO A 79 -51.64 22.60 -17.89
C PRO A 79 -50.35 22.75 -17.08
N VAL A 80 -49.58 21.67 -16.96
CA VAL A 80 -48.25 21.67 -16.34
C VAL A 80 -47.20 22.15 -17.35
N THR A 81 -46.87 23.44 -17.31
CA THR A 81 -45.99 24.08 -18.29
C THR A 81 -44.54 24.22 -17.81
N GLU A 82 -44.26 24.01 -16.52
CA GLU A 82 -42.91 24.17 -15.97
C GLU A 82 -42.53 23.03 -15.01
N ILE A 83 -41.25 22.63 -15.07
CA ILE A 83 -40.61 21.79 -14.05
C ILE A 83 -39.59 22.65 -13.31
N ALA A 84 -39.72 22.76 -11.98
CA ALA A 84 -38.83 23.57 -11.17
C ALA A 84 -37.39 23.03 -11.16
N ALA A 85 -36.42 23.93 -10.93
CA ALA A 85 -35.03 23.55 -10.75
C ALA A 85 -34.87 22.56 -9.59
N GLY A 86 -34.11 21.48 -9.82
CA GLY A 86 -33.87 20.41 -8.84
C GLY A 86 -35.10 19.57 -8.44
N ALA A 87 -36.27 19.74 -9.07
CA ALA A 87 -37.54 19.17 -8.61
C ALA A 87 -37.52 17.65 -8.39
N PHE A 88 -36.86 16.92 -9.29
CA PHE A 88 -36.84 15.46 -9.35
C PHE A 88 -35.41 14.89 -9.39
N LYS A 89 -34.43 15.65 -8.87
CA LYS A 89 -33.06 15.18 -8.72
C LYS A 89 -33.00 13.87 -7.92
N GLY A 90 -32.18 12.93 -8.39
CA GLY A 90 -31.88 11.66 -7.72
C GLY A 90 -30.82 11.79 -6.63
N GLU A 91 -30.61 10.72 -5.86
CA GLU A 91 -29.63 10.65 -4.76
C GLU A 91 -28.61 9.54 -5.04
N HIS A 92 -27.34 9.77 -4.65
CA HIS A 92 -26.24 8.80 -4.79
C HIS A 92 -25.94 8.14 -3.43
N ALA A 93 -25.93 6.81 -3.40
CA ALA A 93 -25.29 6.02 -2.35
C ALA A 93 -24.40 4.95 -3.01
N ASP A 94 -23.11 4.91 -2.67
CA ASP A 94 -22.13 3.93 -3.15
C ASP A 94 -22.12 3.70 -4.68
N ASP A 95 -21.93 4.79 -5.46
CA ASP A 95 -21.86 4.78 -6.94
C ASP A 95 -23.07 4.12 -7.65
N THR A 96 -24.17 3.95 -6.94
CA THR A 96 -25.41 3.38 -7.46
C THR A 96 -26.53 4.41 -7.32
N VAL A 97 -27.14 4.80 -8.44
CA VAL A 97 -28.28 5.74 -8.44
C VAL A 97 -29.50 5.01 -7.88
N TYR A 98 -29.99 5.44 -6.72
CA TYR A 98 -31.23 4.95 -6.13
C TYR A 98 -32.30 6.06 -6.19
N GLY A 99 -33.52 5.74 -6.62
CA GLY A 99 -34.70 6.33 -5.97
C GLY A 99 -35.78 7.06 -6.78
N LYS A 100 -35.64 7.42 -8.07
CA LYS A 100 -36.74 8.09 -8.81
C LYS A 100 -36.76 7.71 -10.30
N VAL A 101 -37.76 6.91 -10.69
CA VAL A 101 -38.01 6.52 -12.09
C VAL A 101 -39.11 7.41 -12.67
N ILE A 102 -38.76 8.31 -13.57
CA ILE A 102 -39.72 9.17 -14.25
C ILE A 102 -40.32 8.41 -15.44
N ARG A 103 -41.65 8.28 -15.49
CA ARG A 103 -42.31 7.54 -16.56
C ARG A 103 -42.35 8.30 -17.89
N HIS A 104 -42.67 9.58 -17.85
CA HIS A 104 -42.75 10.48 -19.01
C HIS A 104 -42.75 11.94 -18.55
N LEU A 105 -42.50 12.86 -19.47
CA LEU A 105 -42.65 14.30 -19.25
C LEU A 105 -44.06 14.76 -19.67
N PRO A 106 -44.65 15.76 -19.00
CA PRO A 106 -45.91 16.38 -19.44
C PRO A 106 -45.78 16.95 -20.86
N ARG A 107 -46.72 16.66 -21.75
CA ARG A 107 -46.73 17.11 -23.16
C ARG A 107 -46.87 18.63 -23.30
N SER A 108 -47.34 19.31 -22.27
CA SER A 108 -47.55 20.76 -22.22
C SER A 108 -46.35 21.53 -21.64
N VAL A 109 -45.29 20.82 -21.22
CA VAL A 109 -44.12 21.41 -20.57
C VAL A 109 -43.33 22.29 -21.55
N LYS A 110 -43.00 23.50 -21.13
CA LYS A 110 -42.21 24.49 -21.89
C LYS A 110 -40.85 24.74 -21.27
N VAL A 111 -40.76 24.69 -19.94
CA VAL A 111 -39.55 25.02 -19.20
C VAL A 111 -39.15 23.86 -18.29
N ILE A 112 -37.90 23.43 -18.41
CA ILE A 112 -37.27 22.47 -17.50
C ILE A 112 -36.11 23.17 -16.79
N GLY A 113 -36.23 23.32 -15.47
CA GLY A 113 -35.27 24.03 -14.65
C GLY A 113 -33.89 23.35 -14.54
N GLU A 114 -32.91 24.10 -14.07
CA GLU A 114 -31.55 23.62 -13.79
C GLU A 114 -31.58 22.38 -12.88
N GLY A 115 -30.84 21.33 -13.25
CA GLY A 115 -30.73 20.10 -12.47
C GLY A 115 -32.06 19.38 -12.18
N ALA A 116 -33.16 19.69 -12.89
CA ALA A 116 -34.50 19.20 -12.58
C ALA A 116 -34.59 17.67 -12.46
N PHE A 117 -33.85 16.94 -13.31
CA PHE A 117 -33.80 15.48 -13.37
C PHE A 117 -32.36 14.93 -13.26
N ALA A 118 -31.43 15.69 -12.69
CA ALA A 118 -30.07 15.21 -12.50
C ALA A 118 -30.06 13.93 -11.66
N ASP A 119 -29.29 12.93 -12.08
CA ASP A 119 -29.20 11.62 -11.43
C ASP A 119 -30.56 10.87 -11.34
N ALA A 120 -31.57 11.24 -12.13
CA ALA A 120 -32.84 10.50 -12.22
C ALA A 120 -32.76 9.33 -13.22
N MET A 121 -33.72 8.40 -13.13
CA MET A 121 -33.82 7.26 -14.05
C MET A 121 -35.03 7.43 -14.98
N PHE A 122 -34.87 7.05 -16.25
CA PHE A 122 -35.99 6.91 -17.20
C PHE A 122 -35.91 5.56 -17.88
N ASN A 123 -37.07 4.95 -18.15
CA ASN A 123 -37.13 3.81 -19.06
C ASN A 123 -36.97 4.29 -20.51
N GLU A 124 -37.68 5.36 -20.85
CA GLU A 124 -37.62 6.08 -22.11
C GLU A 124 -37.76 7.59 -21.79
N LEU A 125 -36.99 8.43 -22.47
CA LEU A 125 -37.05 9.88 -22.33
C LEU A 125 -37.41 10.50 -23.68
N VAL A 126 -38.64 10.99 -23.79
CA VAL A 126 -39.08 11.84 -24.91
C VAL A 126 -39.20 13.27 -24.39
N VAL A 127 -38.36 14.17 -24.91
CA VAL A 127 -38.44 15.61 -24.67
C VAL A 127 -39.51 16.17 -25.61
N PRO A 128 -40.67 16.63 -25.09
CA PRO A 128 -41.78 17.06 -25.93
C PRO A 128 -41.41 18.26 -26.79
N GLY A 129 -41.93 18.33 -28.02
CA GLY A 129 -41.76 19.47 -28.92
C GLY A 129 -42.35 20.80 -28.41
N SER A 130 -43.02 20.82 -27.25
CA SER A 130 -43.43 22.05 -26.56
C SER A 130 -42.31 22.70 -25.74
N VAL A 131 -41.19 22.00 -25.50
CA VAL A 131 -40.08 22.50 -24.69
C VAL A 131 -39.35 23.62 -25.43
N GLU A 132 -39.23 24.76 -24.76
CA GLU A 132 -38.57 25.98 -25.25
C GLU A 132 -37.29 26.27 -24.46
N TYR A 133 -37.20 25.81 -23.20
CA TYR A 133 -36.07 26.08 -22.31
C TYR A 133 -35.66 24.86 -21.48
N ILE A 134 -34.37 24.53 -21.49
CA ILE A 134 -33.74 23.55 -20.60
C ILE A 134 -32.55 24.20 -19.88
N GLY A 135 -32.57 24.17 -18.54
CA GLY A 135 -31.49 24.71 -17.71
C GLY A 135 -30.22 23.84 -17.68
N ASP A 136 -29.14 24.39 -17.10
CA ASP A 136 -27.87 23.68 -16.94
C ASP A 136 -28.08 22.34 -16.23
N ARG A 137 -27.40 21.29 -16.70
CA ARG A 137 -27.40 19.96 -16.08
C ARG A 137 -28.79 19.35 -15.81
N ALA A 138 -29.84 19.78 -16.51
CA ALA A 138 -31.22 19.36 -16.27
C ALA A 138 -31.41 17.84 -16.31
N PHE A 139 -30.70 17.15 -17.20
CA PHE A 139 -30.65 15.70 -17.39
C PHE A 139 -29.22 15.16 -17.25
N ALA A 140 -28.48 15.64 -16.26
CA ALA A 140 -27.11 15.18 -16.02
C ALA A 140 -27.07 13.79 -15.35
N ASN A 141 -26.16 12.92 -15.82
CA ASN A 141 -25.87 11.60 -15.29
C ASN A 141 -27.07 10.64 -15.27
N ILE A 142 -27.96 10.74 -16.25
CA ILE A 142 -29.13 9.85 -16.33
C ILE A 142 -28.81 8.61 -17.16
N SER A 143 -29.51 7.51 -16.88
CA SER A 143 -29.49 6.29 -17.72
C SER A 143 -30.88 6.06 -18.31
N VAL A 144 -30.97 5.93 -19.63
CA VAL A 144 -32.24 5.79 -20.37
C VAL A 144 -32.12 4.74 -21.47
N GLY A 145 -33.14 3.93 -21.71
CA GLY A 145 -33.13 2.97 -22.83
C GLY A 145 -33.08 3.69 -24.18
N HIS A 146 -34.01 4.62 -24.38
CA HIS A 146 -34.15 5.43 -25.60
C HIS A 146 -34.30 6.92 -25.24
N LEU A 147 -33.56 7.80 -25.92
CA LEU A 147 -33.68 9.26 -25.82
C LEU A 147 -34.26 9.82 -27.12
N THR A 148 -35.30 10.65 -27.05
CA THR A 148 -35.84 11.38 -28.21
C THR A 148 -35.98 12.85 -27.86
N ILE A 149 -35.37 13.72 -28.66
CA ILE A 149 -35.57 15.17 -28.63
C ILE A 149 -36.19 15.54 -29.98
N GLU A 150 -37.48 15.87 -29.99
CA GLU A 150 -38.30 15.90 -31.21
C GLU A 150 -37.97 17.03 -32.18
N LYS A 151 -37.37 18.13 -31.71
CA LYS A 151 -36.95 19.29 -32.50
C LYS A 151 -35.88 20.11 -31.76
N GLY A 152 -35.27 21.08 -32.45
CA GLY A 152 -34.41 22.08 -31.80
C GLY A 152 -35.14 22.85 -30.70
N ILE A 153 -34.43 23.17 -29.61
CA ILE A 153 -34.94 23.89 -28.43
C ILE A 153 -34.23 25.24 -28.35
N ASP A 154 -35.00 26.32 -28.16
CA ASP A 154 -34.51 27.70 -28.23
C ASP A 154 -33.38 28.00 -27.24
N HIS A 155 -33.44 27.40 -26.05
CA HIS A 155 -32.39 27.51 -25.04
C HIS A 155 -32.06 26.17 -24.38
N ILE A 156 -30.79 25.77 -24.46
CA ILE A 156 -30.26 24.59 -23.77
C ILE A 156 -29.00 24.99 -23.02
N GLY A 157 -29.04 24.79 -21.70
CA GLY A 157 -27.96 25.05 -20.78
C GLY A 157 -26.73 24.13 -20.97
N LYS A 158 -25.66 24.46 -20.26
CA LYS A 158 -24.42 23.68 -20.28
C LYS A 158 -24.63 22.30 -19.65
N GLU A 159 -24.09 21.29 -20.31
CA GLU A 159 -24.18 19.88 -19.93
C GLU A 159 -25.61 19.45 -19.59
N ALA A 160 -26.60 20.07 -20.26
CA ALA A 160 -28.01 19.81 -20.02
C ALA A 160 -28.35 18.33 -20.16
N PHE A 161 -27.66 17.62 -21.06
CA PHE A 161 -27.79 16.19 -21.26
C PHE A 161 -26.43 15.51 -21.03
N ILE A 162 -26.29 14.75 -19.94
CA ILE A 162 -25.20 13.77 -19.77
C ILE A 162 -25.89 12.42 -19.61
N VAL A 163 -25.99 11.67 -20.70
CA VAL A 163 -26.95 10.55 -20.80
C VAL A 163 -26.21 9.27 -21.16
N ARG A 164 -26.47 8.19 -20.41
CA ARG A 164 -26.11 6.83 -20.81
C ARG A 164 -27.30 6.17 -21.50
N THR A 165 -27.16 5.77 -22.77
CA THR A 165 -28.30 5.24 -23.53
C THR A 165 -27.97 4.11 -24.51
N GLN A 166 -29.00 3.36 -24.92
CA GLN A 166 -28.93 2.35 -25.98
C GLN A 166 -29.27 2.94 -27.36
N SER A 167 -30.05 4.01 -27.42
CA SER A 167 -30.27 4.75 -28.68
C SER A 167 -30.77 6.16 -28.43
N ALA A 168 -30.52 7.06 -29.38
CA ALA A 168 -30.94 8.45 -29.29
C ALA A 168 -31.43 8.99 -30.64
N ILE A 169 -32.53 9.74 -30.64
CA ILE A 169 -32.99 10.58 -31.76
C ILE A 169 -32.84 12.03 -31.31
N ILE A 170 -31.89 12.78 -31.86
CA ILE A 170 -31.53 14.11 -31.34
C ILE A 170 -31.30 15.16 -32.44
N PRO A 171 -31.61 16.45 -32.19
CA PRO A 171 -31.37 17.54 -33.13
C PRO A 171 -29.87 17.78 -33.41
N GLN A 172 -29.53 18.15 -34.65
CA GLN A 172 -28.14 18.37 -35.09
C GLN A 172 -27.45 19.59 -34.46
N SER A 173 -28.20 20.62 -34.05
CA SER A 173 -27.64 21.85 -33.45
C SER A 173 -27.09 21.65 -32.05
N LEU A 174 -27.34 20.49 -31.43
CA LEU A 174 -26.83 20.19 -30.10
C LEU A 174 -25.30 20.15 -30.13
N THR A 175 -24.70 21.07 -29.38
CA THR A 175 -23.24 21.12 -29.23
C THR A 175 -22.75 20.11 -28.21
N SER A 176 -21.47 19.75 -28.27
CA SER A 176 -20.79 18.92 -27.27
C SER A 176 -20.78 19.51 -25.84
N ASN A 177 -21.05 20.81 -25.72
CA ASN A 177 -21.25 21.49 -24.45
C ASN A 177 -22.68 21.36 -23.89
N GLN A 178 -23.64 20.93 -24.71
CA GLN A 178 -25.05 20.77 -24.32
C GLN A 178 -25.42 19.29 -24.13
N ILE A 179 -24.84 18.41 -24.94
CA ILE A 179 -25.07 16.97 -24.87
C ILE A 179 -23.77 16.16 -24.84
N ARG A 180 -23.72 15.17 -23.95
CA ARG A 180 -22.74 14.09 -23.93
C ARG A 180 -23.46 12.76 -23.80
N LEU A 181 -23.23 11.88 -24.76
CA LEU A 181 -23.78 10.53 -24.75
C LEU A 181 -22.69 9.53 -24.35
N SER A 182 -23.05 8.58 -23.49
CA SER A 182 -22.24 7.42 -23.18
C SER A 182 -23.07 6.16 -23.41
N TYR A 183 -22.41 5.02 -23.62
CA TYR A 183 -23.07 3.82 -24.12
C TYR A 183 -22.93 2.63 -23.17
N PHE A 184 -23.86 1.69 -23.26
CA PHE A 184 -23.75 0.42 -22.53
C PHE A 184 -22.74 -0.49 -23.24
N SER A 185 -21.79 -1.04 -22.49
CA SER A 185 -20.78 -1.96 -23.03
C SER A 185 -21.44 -3.17 -23.66
N GLY A 186 -21.12 -3.48 -24.91
CA GLY A 186 -21.63 -4.66 -25.63
C GLY A 186 -23.05 -4.53 -26.19
N VAL A 187 -23.62 -3.32 -26.23
CA VAL A 187 -24.92 -3.04 -26.87
C VAL A 187 -24.68 -2.20 -28.13
N GLU A 188 -25.27 -2.60 -29.25
CA GLU A 188 -25.29 -1.80 -30.49
C GLU A 188 -26.09 -0.52 -30.23
N VAL A 189 -25.50 0.65 -30.48
CA VAL A 189 -26.15 1.94 -30.22
C VAL A 189 -26.48 2.65 -31.53
N VAL A 190 -27.75 3.03 -31.67
CA VAL A 190 -28.27 3.80 -32.80
C VAL A 190 -28.45 5.25 -32.36
N VAL A 191 -27.66 6.18 -32.89
CA VAL A 191 -27.93 7.62 -32.77
C VAL A 191 -28.40 8.14 -34.11
N GLN A 192 -29.66 8.59 -34.17
CA GLN A 192 -30.25 9.23 -35.32
C GLN A 192 -30.28 10.74 -35.09
N TYR A 193 -29.50 11.48 -35.86
CA TYR A 193 -29.57 12.93 -35.85
C TYR A 193 -30.73 13.40 -36.72
N ILE A 194 -31.61 14.23 -36.16
CA ILE A 194 -32.70 14.89 -36.88
C ILE A 194 -32.35 16.37 -37.12
N PRO A 195 -32.76 16.97 -38.25
CA PRO A 195 -32.61 18.40 -38.47
C PRO A 195 -33.33 19.23 -37.39
N ASP A 196 -32.73 20.34 -36.94
CA ASP A 196 -33.33 21.23 -35.92
C ASP A 196 -34.59 21.94 -36.42
N THR A 197 -34.63 22.15 -37.73
CA THR A 197 -35.76 22.55 -38.57
C THR A 197 -35.53 21.89 -39.94
N GLU A 198 -36.47 21.96 -40.89
CA GLU A 198 -36.18 21.71 -42.30
C GLU A 198 -35.12 22.72 -42.79
N LEU A 199 -33.85 22.51 -42.44
CA LEU A 199 -32.73 23.16 -43.07
C LEU A 199 -32.68 22.58 -44.49
N GLU A 200 -32.71 23.46 -45.49
CA GLU A 200 -32.41 23.10 -46.88
C GLU A 200 -31.04 22.43 -46.91
N ARG A 201 -31.03 21.09 -46.84
CA ARG A 201 -29.81 20.29 -46.93
C ARG A 201 -29.21 20.56 -48.30
N GLN A 202 -28.10 21.28 -48.31
CA GLN A 202 -27.39 21.56 -49.54
C GLN A 202 -26.52 20.34 -49.86
N GLN A 203 -26.61 19.88 -51.11
CA GLN A 203 -25.85 18.75 -51.59
C GLN A 203 -24.92 19.23 -52.70
N HIS A 204 -23.65 18.89 -52.60
CA HIS A 204 -22.66 19.16 -53.63
C HIS A 204 -21.80 17.92 -53.81
N ASP A 205 -21.85 17.31 -55.00
CA ASP A 205 -21.09 16.11 -55.36
C ASP A 205 -21.18 14.98 -54.29
N GLY A 206 -22.41 14.69 -53.87
CA GLY A 206 -22.69 13.65 -52.85
C GLY A 206 -22.38 14.07 -51.42
N LEU A 207 -21.70 15.18 -51.16
CA LEU A 207 -21.50 15.72 -49.82
C LEU A 207 -22.72 16.50 -49.37
N ILE A 208 -23.15 16.27 -48.14
CA ILE A 208 -24.21 17.02 -47.46
C ILE A 208 -23.50 17.97 -46.49
N TYR A 209 -23.82 19.25 -46.59
CA TYR A 209 -23.10 20.29 -45.87
C TYR A 209 -24.04 21.38 -45.34
N GLU A 210 -23.51 22.19 -44.44
CA GLU A 210 -24.14 23.40 -43.94
C GLU A 210 -23.19 24.60 -44.07
N VAL A 211 -23.77 25.78 -44.28
CA VAL A 211 -23.04 27.05 -44.26
C VAL A 211 -23.23 27.71 -42.90
N PHE A 212 -22.15 28.02 -42.22
CA PHE A 212 -22.16 28.71 -40.93
C PHE A 212 -21.29 29.97 -40.99
N THR A 213 -21.44 30.86 -40.00
CA THR A 213 -20.66 32.11 -39.92
C THR A 213 -19.67 32.06 -38.77
N ARG A 214 -18.38 32.24 -39.06
CA ARG A 214 -17.30 32.36 -38.07
C ARG A 214 -16.58 33.69 -38.29
N ASN A 215 -16.49 34.52 -37.25
CA ASN A 215 -15.86 35.85 -37.32
C ASN A 215 -16.38 36.74 -38.46
N GLY A 216 -17.68 36.62 -38.79
CA GLY A 216 -18.30 37.40 -39.88
C GLY A 216 -18.00 36.91 -41.30
N GLN A 217 -17.31 35.78 -41.47
CA GLN A 217 -17.13 35.10 -42.76
C GLN A 217 -17.96 33.84 -42.82
N GLN A 218 -18.51 33.55 -44.01
CA GLN A 218 -19.18 32.27 -44.26
C GLN A 218 -18.14 31.17 -44.44
N GLU A 219 -18.42 30.03 -43.85
CA GLU A 219 -17.63 28.81 -43.91
C GLU A 219 -18.57 27.61 -44.11
N VAL A 220 -18.06 26.51 -44.65
CA VAL A 220 -18.81 25.27 -44.88
C VAL A 220 -18.33 24.17 -43.95
N ARG A 221 -19.30 23.48 -43.33
CA ARG A 221 -19.09 22.23 -42.59
C ARG A 221 -19.72 21.06 -43.36
N ILE A 222 -18.93 20.01 -43.62
CA ILE A 222 -19.46 18.76 -44.15
C ILE A 222 -20.10 17.97 -43.01
N ILE A 223 -21.39 17.65 -43.11
CA ILE A 223 -22.13 16.98 -42.03
C ILE A 223 -22.51 15.54 -42.36
N ASN A 224 -22.51 15.16 -43.64
CA ASN A 224 -22.77 13.78 -44.07
C ASN A 224 -22.28 13.56 -45.52
N TYR A 225 -22.26 12.30 -45.96
CA TYR A 225 -21.97 11.89 -47.32
C TYR A 225 -22.97 10.86 -47.83
N ASP A 226 -23.50 11.10 -49.02
CA ASP A 226 -24.41 10.21 -49.73
C ASP A 226 -23.68 8.98 -50.28
N ARG A 227 -23.80 7.87 -49.55
CA ARG A 227 -23.17 6.57 -49.85
C ARG A 227 -23.77 5.86 -51.06
N ILE A 228 -24.89 6.34 -51.61
CA ILE A 228 -25.55 5.72 -52.78
C ILE A 228 -24.68 5.88 -54.04
N GLN A 229 -23.79 6.87 -54.09
CA GLN A 229 -23.06 7.24 -55.30
C GLN A 229 -21.96 6.26 -55.76
N GLN A 230 -21.80 5.07 -55.16
CA GLN A 230 -20.93 3.96 -55.62
C GLN A 230 -19.56 4.39 -56.20
N ARG A 231 -18.89 5.35 -55.56
CA ARG A 231 -17.54 5.80 -55.95
C ARG A 231 -16.47 5.16 -55.08
N THR A 232 -15.30 4.90 -55.67
CA THR A 232 -14.12 4.37 -54.97
C THR A 232 -13.29 5.45 -54.30
N GLU A 233 -13.28 6.67 -54.85
CA GLU A 233 -12.57 7.82 -54.27
C GLU A 233 -13.51 9.01 -54.08
N LEU A 234 -13.36 9.69 -52.94
CA LEU A 234 -14.06 10.92 -52.61
C LEU A 234 -13.06 12.05 -52.33
N TYR A 235 -13.21 13.16 -53.06
CA TYR A 235 -12.44 14.38 -52.87
C TYR A 235 -13.30 15.43 -52.16
N VAL A 236 -12.98 15.76 -50.91
CA VAL A 236 -13.67 16.87 -50.23
C VAL A 236 -13.15 18.17 -50.85
N PRO A 237 -14.02 19.02 -51.44
CA PRO A 237 -13.59 20.24 -52.11
C PRO A 237 -13.09 21.27 -51.09
N SER A 238 -12.13 22.10 -51.48
CA SER A 238 -11.64 23.19 -50.60
C SER A 238 -12.63 24.34 -50.43
N GLN A 239 -13.60 24.47 -51.35
CA GLN A 239 -14.67 25.45 -51.34
C GLN A 239 -15.93 24.86 -51.98
N ILE A 240 -17.11 25.26 -51.51
CA ILE A 240 -18.40 25.00 -52.16
C ILE A 240 -19.06 26.36 -52.43
N ASP A 241 -19.43 26.63 -53.68
CA ASP A 241 -20.02 27.90 -54.12
C ASP A 241 -19.22 29.15 -53.72
N GLY A 242 -17.88 29.02 -53.72
CA GLY A 242 -16.94 30.09 -53.33
C GLY A 242 -16.76 30.25 -51.82
N ILE A 243 -17.48 29.48 -51.00
CA ILE A 243 -17.37 29.48 -49.54
C ILE A 243 -16.38 28.38 -49.11
N PRO A 244 -15.37 28.67 -48.28
CA PRO A 244 -14.36 27.69 -47.88
C PRO A 244 -14.94 26.54 -47.04
N VAL A 245 -14.57 25.31 -47.37
CA VAL A 245 -14.85 24.12 -46.56
C VAL A 245 -13.78 24.02 -45.48
N THR A 246 -14.17 24.28 -44.24
CA THR A 246 -13.24 24.41 -43.10
C THR A 246 -13.47 23.37 -42.02
N GLU A 247 -14.64 22.71 -41.99
CA GLU A 247 -14.96 21.75 -40.93
C GLU A 247 -15.50 20.43 -41.49
N ILE A 248 -15.08 19.33 -40.87
CA ILE A 248 -15.75 18.04 -40.99
C ILE A 248 -16.54 17.82 -39.69
N GLY A 249 -17.86 17.73 -39.79
CA GLY A 249 -18.78 17.63 -38.68
C GLY A 249 -18.77 16.27 -37.99
N VAL A 250 -19.48 16.21 -36.86
CA VAL A 250 -19.60 14.99 -36.05
C VAL A 250 -20.12 13.85 -36.92
N SER A 251 -19.42 12.72 -36.90
CA SER A 251 -19.84 11.50 -37.62
C SER A 251 -20.06 11.67 -39.13
N ALA A 252 -19.54 12.73 -39.76
CA ALA A 252 -19.86 13.07 -41.14
C ALA A 252 -19.55 11.95 -42.15
N PHE A 253 -18.52 11.15 -41.87
CA PHE A 253 -18.13 10.00 -42.67
C PHE A 253 -18.17 8.69 -41.91
N SER A 254 -18.33 8.67 -40.58
CA SER A 254 -18.44 7.40 -39.83
C SER A 254 -19.51 6.51 -40.41
N THR A 255 -19.22 5.21 -40.51
CA THR A 255 -20.18 4.18 -40.92
C THR A 255 -21.37 4.15 -39.96
N PRO A 256 -22.61 4.41 -40.40
CA PRO A 256 -23.74 3.76 -39.75
C PRO A 256 -23.56 2.26 -40.03
N ILE A 257 -23.42 1.44 -38.99
CA ILE A 257 -23.48 -0.01 -39.17
C ILE A 257 -24.83 -0.30 -39.84
N ALA A 258 -24.74 -0.97 -41.00
CA ALA A 258 -25.77 -1.00 -42.02
C ALA A 258 -27.16 -1.35 -41.48
N LEU A 259 -28.15 -0.52 -41.83
CA LEU A 259 -29.51 -0.98 -42.05
C LEU A 259 -29.44 -2.13 -43.07
N ASN A 260 -29.58 -3.36 -42.59
CA ASN A 260 -29.94 -4.54 -43.37
C ASN A 260 -29.20 -4.70 -44.72
N GLY A 261 -27.90 -5.01 -44.65
CA GLY A 261 -27.27 -5.96 -45.59
C GLY A 261 -27.28 -5.65 -47.09
N LEU A 262 -27.44 -4.40 -47.53
CA LEU A 262 -27.37 -4.05 -48.96
C LEU A 262 -26.65 -2.73 -49.20
N THR A 263 -25.33 -2.74 -49.05
CA THR A 263 -24.29 -2.18 -49.95
C THR A 263 -23.00 -2.07 -49.15
N GLU A 264 -22.03 -2.95 -49.44
CA GLU A 264 -20.64 -2.66 -49.07
C GLU A 264 -20.28 -1.32 -49.71
N SER A 265 -19.88 -0.35 -48.90
CA SER A 265 -19.39 0.93 -49.41
C SER A 265 -18.18 0.64 -50.29
N LEU A 266 -18.28 0.91 -51.60
CA LEU A 266 -17.14 0.83 -52.52
C LEU A 266 -16.08 1.90 -52.25
N LEU A 267 -16.33 2.82 -51.30
CA LEU A 267 -15.41 3.90 -50.98
C LEU A 267 -14.11 3.34 -50.40
N GLU A 268 -13.06 3.33 -51.22
CA GLU A 268 -11.72 2.89 -50.87
C GLU A 268 -10.87 4.05 -50.33
N LYS A 269 -11.19 5.30 -50.72
CA LYS A 269 -10.36 6.46 -50.35
C LYS A 269 -11.14 7.76 -50.16
N ILE A 270 -10.79 8.54 -49.14
CA ILE A 270 -11.24 9.92 -48.92
C ILE A 270 -10.02 10.84 -48.92
N VAL A 271 -10.07 11.93 -49.69
CA VAL A 271 -9.00 12.94 -49.76
C VAL A 271 -9.48 14.25 -49.16
N LEU A 272 -8.79 14.70 -48.10
CA LEU A 272 -9.13 15.95 -47.41
C LEU A 272 -8.30 17.14 -47.94
N PRO A 273 -8.90 18.33 -48.11
CA PRO A 273 -8.22 19.52 -48.59
C PRO A 273 -7.47 20.24 -47.46
N ALA A 274 -6.52 21.09 -47.82
CA ALA A 274 -5.75 21.89 -46.85
C ALA A 274 -6.57 22.97 -46.12
N SER A 275 -7.78 23.27 -46.60
CA SER A 275 -8.69 24.26 -46.01
C SER A 275 -9.34 23.79 -44.70
N ILE A 276 -9.29 22.48 -44.39
CA ILE A 276 -9.85 21.93 -43.16
C ILE A 276 -9.08 22.45 -41.94
N ARG A 277 -9.82 23.08 -41.03
CA ARG A 277 -9.36 23.64 -39.76
C ARG A 277 -9.86 22.83 -38.56
N LYS A 278 -11.00 22.17 -38.67
CA LYS A 278 -11.58 21.37 -37.58
C LYS A 278 -12.13 20.04 -38.09
N ILE A 279 -11.89 18.98 -37.33
CA ILE A 279 -12.48 17.67 -37.55
C ILE A 279 -13.17 17.28 -36.25
N ASP A 280 -14.49 17.17 -36.28
CA ASP A 280 -15.30 16.91 -35.09
C ASP A 280 -15.31 15.43 -34.68
N ALA A 281 -15.96 15.16 -33.54
CA ALA A 281 -16.04 13.86 -32.93
C ALA A 281 -16.52 12.77 -33.90
N ASN A 282 -15.88 11.61 -33.89
CA ASN A 282 -16.22 10.45 -34.71
C ASN A 282 -16.26 10.71 -36.23
N ALA A 283 -15.74 11.83 -36.74
CA ALA A 283 -15.89 12.22 -38.15
C ALA A 283 -15.58 11.09 -39.14
N PHE A 284 -14.56 10.28 -38.85
CA PHE A 284 -14.10 9.17 -39.68
C PHE A 284 -13.92 7.85 -38.90
N ALA A 285 -14.60 7.70 -37.76
CA ALA A 285 -14.48 6.49 -36.95
C ALA A 285 -14.95 5.23 -37.69
N SER A 286 -14.22 4.12 -37.52
CA SER A 286 -14.63 2.77 -37.93
C SER A 286 -14.98 2.62 -39.42
N LEU A 287 -14.24 3.29 -40.29
CA LEU A 287 -14.44 3.25 -41.74
C LEU A 287 -13.92 1.96 -42.44
N GLY A 288 -13.50 0.96 -41.67
CA GLY A 288 -12.94 -0.29 -42.19
C GLY A 288 -11.68 -0.03 -43.03
N ASP A 289 -11.64 -0.58 -44.23
CA ASP A 289 -10.48 -0.48 -45.14
C ASP A 289 -10.41 0.85 -45.92
N THR A 290 -11.36 1.77 -45.71
CA THR A 290 -11.32 3.09 -46.38
C THR A 290 -10.10 3.88 -45.94
N VAL A 291 -9.26 4.28 -46.90
CA VAL A 291 -8.05 5.07 -46.68
C VAL A 291 -8.39 6.56 -46.61
N ILE A 292 -7.97 7.25 -45.56
CA ILE A 292 -8.16 8.70 -45.42
C ILE A 292 -6.82 9.40 -45.67
N ASP A 293 -6.74 10.12 -46.78
CA ASP A 293 -5.58 10.93 -47.17
C ASP A 293 -5.62 12.27 -46.44
N ILE A 294 -4.83 12.34 -45.36
CA ILE A 294 -4.71 13.50 -44.49
C ILE A 294 -3.45 14.32 -44.75
N ARG A 295 -2.69 14.01 -45.82
CA ARG A 295 -1.41 14.67 -46.13
C ARG A 295 -1.51 16.18 -46.33
N ALA A 296 -2.67 16.67 -46.76
CA ALA A 296 -2.89 18.10 -46.99
C ALA A 296 -3.27 18.88 -45.72
N LEU A 297 -3.56 18.21 -44.59
CA LEU A 297 -4.04 18.82 -43.34
C LEU A 297 -2.94 19.60 -42.59
N THR A 298 -2.52 20.71 -43.18
CA THR A 298 -1.40 21.54 -42.70
C THR A 298 -1.84 22.69 -41.79
N HIS A 299 -3.15 22.97 -41.71
CA HIS A 299 -3.74 24.08 -40.96
C HIS A 299 -4.82 23.63 -39.98
N VAL A 300 -4.94 22.33 -39.69
CA VAL A 300 -5.92 21.85 -38.72
C VAL A 300 -5.58 22.38 -37.31
N GLU A 301 -6.59 22.86 -36.62
CA GLU A 301 -6.51 23.51 -35.30
C GLU A 301 -7.05 22.58 -34.19
N GLU A 302 -8.03 21.75 -34.52
CA GLU A 302 -8.75 20.88 -33.59
C GLU A 302 -9.16 19.57 -34.25
N ILE A 303 -8.92 18.47 -33.53
CA ILE A 303 -9.38 17.13 -33.87
C ILE A 303 -10.18 16.60 -32.67
N GLY A 304 -11.43 16.23 -32.90
CA GLY A 304 -12.38 15.78 -31.89
C GLY A 304 -12.11 14.37 -31.37
N GLU A 305 -12.87 13.97 -30.36
CA GLU A 305 -12.81 12.63 -29.79
C GLU A 305 -13.13 11.55 -30.84
N TYR A 306 -12.38 10.45 -30.83
CA TYR A 306 -12.55 9.33 -31.77
C TYR A 306 -12.54 9.69 -33.26
N ALA A 307 -12.11 10.91 -33.64
CA ALA A 307 -12.27 11.43 -35.00
C ALA A 307 -11.72 10.49 -36.10
N PHE A 308 -10.63 9.79 -35.80
CA PHE A 308 -9.99 8.79 -36.66
C PHE A 308 -9.85 7.43 -35.97
N SER A 309 -10.69 7.11 -34.97
CA SER A 309 -10.59 5.80 -34.29
C SER A 309 -10.75 4.66 -35.29
N ASP A 310 -9.83 3.71 -35.25
CA ASP A 310 -9.76 2.53 -36.11
C ASP A 310 -9.75 2.86 -37.62
N ALA A 311 -9.30 4.07 -37.98
CA ALA A 311 -9.21 4.50 -39.36
C ALA A 311 -7.87 4.12 -40.01
N THR A 312 -7.91 3.82 -41.31
CA THR A 312 -6.71 3.64 -42.14
C THR A 312 -6.27 4.99 -42.70
N LEU A 313 -5.16 5.53 -42.23
CA LEU A 313 -4.66 6.85 -42.62
C LEU A 313 -3.54 6.74 -43.66
N LEU A 314 -3.59 7.63 -44.65
CA LEU A 314 -2.48 7.91 -45.55
C LEU A 314 -1.78 9.20 -45.09
N THR A 315 -0.58 9.03 -44.51
CA THR A 315 0.29 10.10 -44.01
C THR A 315 1.48 10.30 -44.96
N SER A 316 2.72 10.52 -44.49
CA SER A 316 3.90 10.60 -45.37
C SER A 316 4.26 9.24 -46.00
N GLU A 317 5.16 9.25 -47.00
CA GLU A 317 5.66 8.01 -47.64
C GLU A 317 6.28 7.02 -46.64
N ASP A 318 6.87 7.52 -45.55
CA ASP A 318 7.45 6.69 -44.48
C ASP A 318 6.48 6.40 -43.31
N GLY A 319 5.21 6.80 -43.43
CA GLY A 319 4.16 6.56 -42.42
C GLY A 319 4.24 7.45 -41.18
N LEU A 320 4.95 8.57 -41.26
CA LEU A 320 5.05 9.60 -40.23
C LEU A 320 3.82 10.51 -40.24
N LEU A 321 3.10 10.56 -39.12
CA LEU A 321 2.14 11.62 -38.86
C LEU A 321 2.86 12.84 -38.31
N LEU A 322 2.90 13.90 -39.13
CA LEU A 322 3.30 15.24 -38.71
C LEU A 322 2.06 16.00 -38.27
N LEU A 323 1.86 16.13 -36.96
CA LEU A 323 0.82 17.01 -36.42
C LEU A 323 1.18 18.45 -36.79
N PRO A 324 0.31 19.23 -37.45
CA PRO A 324 0.67 20.61 -37.79
C PRO A 324 0.78 21.44 -36.51
N ARG A 325 1.65 22.46 -36.52
CA ARG A 325 1.84 23.36 -35.36
C ARG A 325 0.62 24.21 -35.03
N THR A 326 -0.35 24.29 -35.94
CA THR A 326 -1.65 24.91 -35.72
C THR A 326 -2.57 24.05 -34.84
N LEU A 327 -2.31 22.74 -34.72
CA LEU A 327 -3.15 21.80 -33.99
C LEU A 327 -2.96 21.98 -32.48
N HIS A 328 -3.96 22.54 -31.81
CA HIS A 328 -3.90 22.82 -30.38
C HIS A 328 -4.61 21.76 -29.53
N THR A 329 -5.62 21.11 -30.09
CA THR A 329 -6.48 20.15 -29.40
C THR A 329 -6.59 18.85 -30.18
N ILE A 330 -6.29 17.74 -29.50
CA ILE A 330 -6.47 16.37 -29.98
C ILE A 330 -7.36 15.66 -28.97
N GLY A 331 -8.54 15.23 -29.41
CA GLY A 331 -9.54 14.61 -28.56
C GLY A 331 -9.13 13.27 -27.98
N ILE A 332 -9.93 12.81 -27.02
CA ILE A 332 -9.80 11.49 -26.40
C ILE A 332 -9.95 10.42 -27.50
N TYR A 333 -9.00 9.47 -27.55
CA TYR A 333 -8.95 8.40 -28.57
C TYR A 333 -8.98 8.85 -30.04
N ALA A 334 -8.62 10.11 -30.34
CA ALA A 334 -8.73 10.67 -31.69
C ALA A 334 -8.06 9.84 -32.80
N PHE A 335 -6.93 9.20 -32.51
CA PHE A 335 -6.17 8.33 -33.41
C PHE A 335 -5.97 6.93 -32.82
N ALA A 336 -6.92 6.45 -32.00
CA ALA A 336 -6.84 5.10 -31.45
C ALA A 336 -6.94 4.06 -32.56
N GLY A 337 -6.14 2.98 -32.47
CA GLY A 337 -6.27 1.84 -33.39
C GLY A 337 -5.89 2.10 -34.86
N THR A 338 -5.30 3.26 -35.18
CA THR A 338 -4.92 3.58 -36.56
C THR A 338 -3.66 2.83 -37.04
N ASN A 339 -3.32 2.99 -38.31
CA ASN A 339 -2.17 2.37 -38.96
C ASN A 339 -0.86 3.19 -38.87
N LEU A 340 -0.75 4.11 -37.90
CA LEU A 340 0.42 4.98 -37.77
C LEU A 340 1.71 4.20 -37.53
N LYS A 341 2.80 4.61 -38.19
CA LYS A 341 4.13 3.99 -38.03
C LYS A 341 5.08 4.84 -37.19
N LYS A 342 5.02 6.16 -37.36
CA LYS A 342 5.81 7.14 -36.62
C LYS A 342 4.95 8.35 -36.26
N LEU A 343 5.29 9.03 -35.17
CA LEU A 343 4.60 10.23 -34.70
C LEU A 343 5.59 11.27 -34.16
N ALA A 344 5.33 12.54 -34.47
CA ALA A 344 5.96 13.68 -33.83
C ALA A 344 4.92 14.53 -33.09
N ILE A 345 5.14 14.79 -31.80
CA ILE A 345 4.32 15.68 -30.97
C ILE A 345 5.06 17.00 -30.76
N HIS A 346 4.37 18.11 -30.99
CA HIS A 346 4.90 19.47 -30.88
C HIS A 346 4.42 20.17 -29.60
N LYS A 347 5.21 21.13 -29.11
CA LYS A 347 4.85 21.94 -27.93
C LYS A 347 3.57 22.77 -28.12
N GLU A 348 3.17 23.04 -29.37
CA GLU A 348 1.92 23.71 -29.70
C GLU A 348 0.67 22.83 -29.54
N ASN A 349 0.84 21.50 -29.42
CA ASN A 349 -0.24 20.55 -29.14
C ASN A 349 -0.62 20.58 -27.64
N LYS A 350 -1.32 21.64 -27.23
CA LYS A 350 -1.57 21.98 -25.81
C LYS A 350 -2.45 20.97 -25.08
N SER A 351 -3.46 20.41 -25.74
CA SER A 351 -4.43 19.50 -25.15
C SER A 351 -4.45 18.19 -25.93
N ILE A 352 -3.78 17.17 -25.41
CA ILE A 352 -3.79 15.83 -25.97
C ILE A 352 -4.62 14.94 -25.05
N GLY A 353 -5.75 14.46 -25.57
CA GLY A 353 -6.71 13.64 -24.84
C GLY A 353 -6.13 12.30 -24.39
N VAL A 354 -6.76 11.74 -23.36
CA VAL A 354 -6.47 10.39 -22.87
C VAL A 354 -6.57 9.40 -24.04
N GLY A 355 -5.57 8.52 -24.17
CA GLY A 355 -5.59 7.47 -25.19
C GLY A 355 -5.55 7.95 -26.65
N ALA A 356 -5.22 9.22 -26.93
CA ALA A 356 -5.28 9.78 -28.28
C ALA A 356 -4.55 8.95 -29.34
N PHE A 357 -3.49 8.22 -28.98
CA PHE A 357 -2.72 7.35 -29.89
C PHE A 357 -2.61 5.90 -29.39
N CYS A 358 -3.55 5.42 -28.57
CA CYS A 358 -3.48 4.04 -28.08
C CYS A 358 -3.75 3.00 -29.17
N GLN A 359 -3.32 1.76 -28.94
CA GLN A 359 -3.56 0.59 -29.78
C GLN A 359 -3.07 0.71 -31.22
N ASN A 360 -2.16 1.64 -31.51
CA ASN A 360 -1.54 1.77 -32.82
C ASN A 360 -0.49 0.66 -33.02
N LYS A 361 -0.90 -0.53 -33.46
CA LYS A 361 -0.02 -1.72 -33.52
C LYS A 361 1.14 -1.64 -34.51
N SER A 362 1.19 -0.59 -35.34
CA SER A 362 2.30 -0.31 -36.26
C SER A 362 3.24 0.79 -35.77
N LEU A 363 2.92 1.48 -34.67
CA LEU A 363 3.63 2.66 -34.21
C LEU A 363 4.89 2.24 -33.45
N THR A 364 6.05 2.40 -34.08
CA THR A 364 7.31 1.90 -33.52
C THR A 364 8.17 3.00 -32.91
N HIS A 365 7.98 4.25 -33.34
CA HIS A 365 8.82 5.39 -32.97
C HIS A 365 7.98 6.65 -32.70
N VAL A 366 8.21 7.29 -31.55
CA VAL A 366 7.59 8.58 -31.17
C VAL A 366 8.68 9.57 -30.78
N THR A 367 8.59 10.80 -31.29
CA THR A 367 9.40 11.94 -30.85
C THR A 367 8.50 13.00 -30.21
N ILE A 368 8.86 13.46 -29.02
CA ILE A 368 8.14 14.52 -28.31
C ILE A 368 9.06 15.75 -28.23
N GLU A 369 8.58 16.90 -28.71
CA GLU A 369 9.35 18.15 -28.78
C GLU A 369 9.53 18.81 -27.40
N GLU A 370 10.68 19.47 -27.20
CA GLU A 370 10.95 20.30 -26.02
C GLU A 370 9.87 21.38 -25.84
N GLY A 371 9.36 21.50 -24.61
CA GLY A 371 8.25 22.36 -24.24
C GLY A 371 6.95 21.60 -23.93
N VAL A 372 6.84 20.33 -24.32
CA VAL A 372 5.76 19.44 -23.85
C VAL A 372 5.99 19.11 -22.38
N THR A 373 5.01 19.40 -21.52
CA THR A 373 5.18 19.30 -20.06
C THR A 373 4.53 18.07 -19.44
N HIS A 374 3.59 17.43 -20.14
CA HIS A 374 2.79 16.30 -19.64
C HIS A 374 2.58 15.26 -20.74
N ILE A 375 2.73 13.98 -20.38
CA ILE A 375 2.34 12.84 -21.21
C ILE A 375 1.01 12.31 -20.65
N ALA A 376 -0.06 12.38 -21.45
CA ALA A 376 -1.40 12.01 -21.01
C ALA A 376 -1.54 10.52 -20.64
N SER A 377 -2.53 10.21 -19.80
CA SER A 377 -2.88 8.83 -19.49
C SER A 377 -3.27 8.06 -20.75
N HIS A 378 -2.90 6.77 -20.79
CA HIS A 378 -3.16 5.84 -21.90
C HIS A 378 -2.60 6.24 -23.27
N LEU A 379 -1.80 7.32 -23.37
CA LEU A 379 -1.49 7.96 -24.65
C LEU A 379 -0.98 7.01 -25.74
N PHE A 380 -0.11 6.07 -25.38
CA PHE A 380 0.46 5.05 -26.26
C PHE A 380 0.24 3.63 -25.76
N THR A 381 -0.83 3.38 -24.99
CA THR A 381 -1.16 2.03 -24.50
C THR A 381 -1.19 1.04 -25.67
N GLU A 382 -0.50 -0.08 -25.52
CA GLU A 382 -0.41 -1.21 -26.46
C GLU A 382 -0.10 -0.84 -27.92
N SER A 383 0.83 0.09 -28.16
CA SER A 383 1.19 0.58 -29.50
C SER A 383 2.46 -0.07 -30.09
N THR A 384 3.05 -1.07 -29.45
CA THR A 384 4.28 -1.77 -29.90
C THR A 384 5.54 -0.88 -30.04
N LEU A 385 5.55 0.29 -29.39
CA LEU A 385 6.68 1.22 -29.42
C LEU A 385 8.00 0.53 -29.06
N GLN A 386 9.02 0.74 -29.87
CA GLN A 386 10.38 0.23 -29.62
C GLN A 386 11.28 1.32 -29.03
N SER A 387 11.03 2.59 -29.39
CA SER A 387 11.72 3.74 -28.82
C SER A 387 10.81 4.95 -28.65
N VAL A 388 11.10 5.75 -27.64
CA VAL A 388 10.50 7.06 -27.40
C VAL A 388 11.57 8.01 -26.88
N THR A 389 11.58 9.24 -27.38
CA THR A 389 12.39 10.33 -26.81
C THR A 389 11.48 11.23 -25.97
N ILE A 390 11.67 11.22 -24.64
CA ILE A 390 10.96 12.08 -23.70
C ILE A 390 11.83 13.32 -23.44
N PRO A 391 11.36 14.55 -23.70
CA PRO A 391 12.16 15.76 -23.53
C PRO A 391 12.28 16.17 -22.06
N GLY A 392 13.26 17.04 -21.76
CA GLY A 392 13.54 17.54 -20.40
C GLY A 392 12.43 18.38 -19.79
N SER A 393 11.57 18.96 -20.63
CA SER A 393 10.40 19.72 -20.19
C SER A 393 9.28 18.87 -19.57
N VAL A 394 9.28 17.54 -19.74
CA VAL A 394 8.22 16.67 -19.20
C VAL A 394 8.36 16.54 -17.69
N THR A 395 7.30 16.94 -16.99
CA THR A 395 7.23 16.90 -15.52
C THR A 395 6.39 15.74 -15.00
N HIS A 396 5.46 15.21 -15.81
CA HIS A 396 4.53 14.15 -15.41
C HIS A 396 4.28 13.15 -16.55
N ILE A 397 4.31 11.85 -16.22
CA ILE A 397 3.93 10.75 -17.11
C ILE A 397 2.65 10.10 -16.57
N GLY A 398 1.58 10.13 -17.37
CA GLY A 398 0.25 9.67 -16.97
C GLY A 398 0.12 8.16 -16.79
N LYS A 399 -1.00 7.75 -16.20
CA LYS A 399 -1.36 6.35 -15.97
C LYS A 399 -1.40 5.57 -17.28
N HIS A 400 -0.80 4.38 -17.34
CA HIS A 400 -0.74 3.52 -18.54
C HIS A 400 -0.15 4.18 -19.81
N ALA A 401 0.55 5.32 -19.71
CA ALA A 401 0.99 6.10 -20.88
C ALA A 401 1.73 5.26 -21.93
N PHE A 402 2.55 4.30 -21.49
CA PHE A 402 3.33 3.37 -22.32
C PHE A 402 3.06 1.89 -21.97
N TYR A 403 1.91 1.56 -21.39
CA TYR A 403 1.53 0.18 -21.04
C TYR A 403 1.62 -0.75 -22.26
N GLY A 404 2.21 -1.93 -22.11
CA GLY A 404 2.19 -3.00 -23.13
C GLY A 404 2.92 -2.66 -24.44
N ASN A 405 4.02 -1.91 -24.36
CA ASN A 405 4.88 -1.61 -25.50
C ASN A 405 6.12 -2.54 -25.54
N ARG A 406 7.11 -2.21 -26.36
CA ARG A 406 8.35 -2.99 -26.56
C ARG A 406 9.60 -2.13 -26.33
N LEU A 407 9.50 -1.14 -25.45
CA LEU A 407 10.62 -0.24 -25.15
C LEU A 407 11.75 -1.04 -24.48
N GLU A 408 12.97 -0.93 -25.00
CA GLU A 408 14.16 -1.60 -24.45
C GLU A 408 15.01 -0.69 -23.56
N GLU A 409 15.04 0.61 -23.87
CA GLU A 409 15.79 1.62 -23.14
C GLU A 409 14.93 2.86 -22.94
N LEU A 410 15.15 3.55 -21.82
CA LEU A 410 14.45 4.78 -21.50
C LEU A 410 15.35 5.73 -20.71
N ILE A 411 15.46 6.97 -21.22
CA ILE A 411 16.12 8.07 -20.51
C ILE A 411 15.02 8.98 -19.98
N LEU A 412 14.97 9.14 -18.66
CA LEU A 412 14.11 10.10 -18.00
C LEU A 412 14.98 11.28 -17.56
N HIS A 413 14.54 12.50 -17.87
CA HIS A 413 15.34 13.70 -17.70
C HIS A 413 15.01 14.45 -16.40
N GLU A 414 15.98 15.26 -15.95
CA GLU A 414 15.83 16.18 -14.82
C GLU A 414 14.59 17.06 -14.98
N GLY A 415 13.82 17.22 -13.90
CA GLY A 415 12.55 17.95 -13.89
C GLY A 415 11.30 17.07 -13.88
N LEU A 416 11.44 15.76 -14.18
CA LEU A 416 10.36 14.79 -14.01
C LEU A 416 10.05 14.59 -12.52
N GLN A 417 8.79 14.78 -12.13
CA GLN A 417 8.31 14.71 -10.74
C GLN A 417 7.57 13.42 -10.44
N GLU A 418 6.75 12.93 -11.38
CA GLU A 418 5.88 11.78 -11.14
C GLU A 418 5.78 10.85 -12.35
N ILE A 419 5.83 9.55 -12.08
CA ILE A 419 5.51 8.46 -13.01
C ILE A 419 4.21 7.79 -12.53
N GLY A 420 3.15 7.86 -13.34
CA GLY A 420 1.84 7.33 -12.98
C GLY A 420 1.75 5.80 -12.94
N ASN A 421 0.67 5.29 -12.38
CA ASN A 421 0.45 3.85 -12.23
C ASN A 421 0.46 3.16 -13.60
N ASN A 422 1.08 1.98 -13.66
CA ASN A 422 1.19 1.14 -14.86
C ASN A 422 1.84 1.83 -16.07
N ALA A 423 2.52 2.97 -15.90
CA ALA A 423 3.01 3.80 -17.01
C ALA A 423 3.88 3.02 -18.01
N PHE A 424 4.74 2.13 -17.55
CA PHE A 424 5.64 1.30 -18.36
C PHE A 424 5.45 -0.22 -18.11
N TYR A 425 4.28 -0.63 -17.62
CA TYR A 425 3.95 -2.04 -17.38
C TYR A 425 4.13 -2.87 -18.66
N GLY A 426 4.77 -4.04 -18.56
CA GLY A 426 4.85 -5.02 -19.64
C GLY A 426 5.62 -4.51 -20.87
N ASN A 427 6.73 -3.81 -20.64
CA ASN A 427 7.70 -3.44 -21.68
C ASN A 427 8.90 -4.42 -21.67
N ALA A 428 9.97 -4.08 -22.39
CA ALA A 428 11.21 -4.84 -22.45
C ALA A 428 12.40 -4.07 -21.86
N LEU A 429 12.14 -3.12 -20.94
CA LEU A 429 13.14 -2.16 -20.47
C LEU A 429 14.26 -2.89 -19.74
N ARG A 430 15.49 -2.73 -20.21
CA ARG A 430 16.71 -3.29 -19.60
C ARG A 430 17.41 -2.29 -18.68
N SER A 431 17.30 -1.01 -19.01
CA SER A 431 17.85 0.08 -18.22
C SER A 431 16.96 1.30 -18.25
N VAL A 432 16.83 1.96 -17.10
CA VAL A 432 16.18 3.27 -16.96
C VAL A 432 17.13 4.17 -16.19
N THR A 433 17.41 5.35 -16.73
CA THR A 433 18.10 6.39 -15.96
C THR A 433 17.04 7.21 -15.23
N PHE A 434 16.93 7.06 -13.91
CA PHE A 434 16.01 7.83 -13.09
C PHE A 434 16.60 9.22 -12.78
N PRO A 435 15.83 10.32 -12.95
CA PRO A 435 16.35 11.66 -12.78
C PRO A 435 16.32 12.09 -11.31
N LYS A 436 17.12 13.09 -10.96
CA LYS A 436 17.06 13.70 -9.65
C LYS A 436 15.76 14.51 -9.51
N GLY A 437 15.22 14.56 -8.30
CA GLY A 437 13.97 15.27 -8.03
C GLY A 437 12.69 14.51 -8.42
N LEU A 438 12.78 13.28 -8.95
CA LEU A 438 11.63 12.38 -9.07
C LEU A 438 11.07 12.11 -7.68
N GLN A 439 9.80 12.43 -7.43
CA GLN A 439 9.17 12.34 -6.11
C GLN A 439 8.42 11.02 -5.92
N LYS A 440 7.76 10.54 -6.96
CA LYS A 440 6.85 9.39 -6.88
C LYS A 440 6.92 8.48 -8.08
N ILE A 441 6.96 7.17 -7.79
CA ILE A 441 6.79 6.10 -8.77
C ILE A 441 5.48 5.37 -8.44
N GLY A 442 4.52 5.41 -9.36
CA GLY A 442 3.20 4.82 -9.20
C GLY A 442 3.19 3.29 -9.16
N SER A 443 2.06 2.74 -8.71
CA SER A 443 1.85 1.30 -8.61
C SER A 443 2.02 0.62 -9.97
N GLN A 444 2.74 -0.50 -9.99
CA GLN A 444 3.02 -1.30 -11.18
C GLN A 444 3.70 -0.53 -12.34
N ALA A 445 4.30 0.64 -12.07
CA ALA A 445 4.86 1.50 -13.11
C ALA A 445 5.86 0.78 -14.04
N PHE A 446 6.69 -0.11 -13.52
CA PHE A 446 7.69 -0.89 -14.26
C PHE A 446 7.49 -2.42 -14.10
N TYR A 447 6.28 -2.87 -13.76
CA TYR A 447 5.97 -4.30 -13.62
C TYR A 447 6.28 -5.07 -14.92
N GLY A 448 6.91 -6.25 -14.80
CA GLY A 448 7.11 -7.16 -15.93
C GLY A 448 8.08 -6.62 -16.98
N ASN A 449 9.20 -6.04 -16.54
CA ASN A 449 10.27 -5.53 -17.40
C ASN A 449 11.54 -6.39 -17.23
N GLN A 450 12.67 -5.94 -17.80
CA GLN A 450 13.96 -6.64 -17.76
C GLN A 450 15.05 -5.81 -17.06
N LEU A 451 14.67 -4.91 -16.14
CA LEU A 451 15.60 -3.98 -15.50
C LEU A 451 16.61 -4.74 -14.64
N THR A 452 17.91 -4.44 -14.80
CA THR A 452 18.99 -5.05 -14.01
C THR A 452 19.42 -4.20 -12.83
N ASP A 453 19.22 -2.89 -12.90
CA ASP A 453 19.64 -1.94 -11.88
C ASP A 453 18.62 -0.81 -11.71
N ALA A 454 18.47 -0.34 -10.47
CA ALA A 454 17.67 0.84 -10.16
C ALA A 454 18.45 1.75 -9.19
N VAL A 455 18.88 2.90 -9.69
CA VAL A 455 19.59 3.91 -8.90
C VAL A 455 18.70 5.12 -8.73
N PHE A 456 18.25 5.35 -7.51
CA PHE A 456 17.42 6.50 -7.16
C PHE A 456 18.28 7.52 -6.40
N GLU A 457 18.37 8.73 -6.97
CA GLU A 457 19.02 9.88 -6.33
C GLU A 457 18.05 10.65 -5.41
N TYR A 458 18.42 11.86 -4.96
CA TYR A 458 17.59 12.65 -4.04
C TYR A 458 16.21 12.99 -4.62
N GLY A 459 15.22 13.08 -3.72
CA GLY A 459 13.87 13.59 -4.03
C GLY A 459 12.79 12.52 -4.01
N LEU A 460 13.13 11.24 -4.23
CA LEU A 460 12.15 10.16 -4.22
C LEU A 460 11.64 9.91 -2.79
N GLU A 461 10.32 9.95 -2.63
CA GLU A 461 9.62 9.80 -1.35
C GLU A 461 8.82 8.48 -1.30
N GLU A 462 8.25 8.05 -2.43
CA GLU A 462 7.33 6.91 -2.49
C GLU A 462 7.59 6.01 -3.72
N ILE A 463 7.63 4.70 -3.45
CA ILE A 463 7.61 3.64 -4.48
C ILE A 463 6.34 2.81 -4.30
N GLY A 464 5.46 2.85 -5.31
CA GLY A 464 4.12 2.27 -5.28
C GLY A 464 4.06 0.74 -5.36
N THR A 465 2.87 0.19 -5.12
CA THR A 465 2.61 -1.26 -5.04
C THR A 465 3.07 -1.96 -6.32
N SER A 466 3.90 -3.00 -6.18
CA SER A 466 4.43 -3.80 -7.29
C SER A 466 5.15 -2.98 -8.39
N ALA A 467 5.66 -1.78 -8.08
CA ALA A 467 6.27 -0.88 -9.06
C ALA A 467 7.36 -1.54 -9.90
N PHE A 468 8.17 -2.42 -9.32
CA PHE A 468 9.26 -3.16 -9.96
C PHE A 468 9.10 -4.68 -9.88
N PHE A 469 7.87 -5.17 -9.72
CA PHE A 469 7.59 -6.60 -9.67
C PHE A 469 7.98 -7.30 -10.99
N ASP A 470 8.52 -8.52 -10.89
CA ASP A 470 8.95 -9.35 -12.03
C ASP A 470 9.90 -8.59 -12.98
N ASN A 471 11.06 -8.23 -12.44
CA ASN A 471 12.17 -7.65 -13.18
C ASN A 471 13.42 -8.55 -13.06
N LYS A 472 14.61 -8.01 -13.30
CA LYS A 472 15.90 -8.71 -13.18
C LYS A 472 16.86 -7.94 -12.27
N LEU A 473 16.32 -7.13 -11.35
CA LEU A 473 17.13 -6.19 -10.56
C LEU A 473 18.11 -6.96 -9.70
N GLU A 474 19.41 -6.69 -9.85
CA GLU A 474 20.48 -7.23 -8.99
C GLU A 474 20.89 -6.22 -7.92
N ASN A 475 20.85 -4.93 -8.27
CA ASN A 475 21.20 -3.81 -7.40
C ASN A 475 20.09 -2.77 -7.33
N VAL A 476 19.83 -2.28 -6.12
CA VAL A 476 18.95 -1.13 -5.90
C VAL A 476 19.61 -0.17 -4.93
N THR A 477 19.67 1.11 -5.30
CA THR A 477 20.17 2.19 -4.43
C THR A 477 19.03 3.14 -4.09
N PHE A 478 18.76 3.32 -2.80
CA PHE A 478 17.70 4.18 -2.28
C PHE A 478 18.26 5.53 -1.76
N PRO A 479 17.53 6.64 -1.93
CA PRO A 479 17.93 7.92 -1.41
C PRO A 479 17.44 8.13 0.02
N ASN A 480 18.13 9.00 0.77
CA ASN A 480 17.76 9.36 2.15
C ASN A 480 16.46 10.16 2.28
N THR A 481 15.75 10.43 1.17
CA THR A 481 14.41 11.05 1.15
C THR A 481 13.29 10.02 1.12
N LEU A 482 13.60 8.75 0.81
CA LEU A 482 12.60 7.71 0.64
C LEU A 482 11.91 7.39 1.97
N GLN A 483 10.59 7.46 2.00
CA GLN A 483 9.78 7.22 3.20
C GLN A 483 9.05 5.88 3.12
N THR A 484 8.52 5.55 1.94
CA THR A 484 7.58 4.45 1.76
C THR A 484 7.97 3.56 0.58
N ILE A 485 8.04 2.25 0.86
CA ILE A 485 8.11 1.19 -0.14
C ILE A 485 6.86 0.34 0.03
N GLU A 486 5.96 0.39 -0.96
CA GLU A 486 4.66 -0.28 -0.89
C GLU A 486 4.75 -1.80 -1.13
N ALA A 487 3.62 -2.48 -0.94
CA ALA A 487 3.50 -3.93 -1.06
C ALA A 487 4.05 -4.46 -2.41
N SER A 488 4.81 -5.56 -2.34
CA SER A 488 5.42 -6.26 -3.48
C SER A 488 6.29 -5.41 -4.43
N ALA A 489 6.66 -4.19 -4.04
CA ALA A 489 7.34 -3.23 -4.92
C ALA A 489 8.56 -3.80 -5.66
N PHE A 490 9.37 -4.62 -5.01
CA PHE A 490 10.58 -5.26 -5.55
C PHE A 490 10.51 -6.80 -5.54
N SER A 491 9.31 -7.38 -5.46
CA SER A 491 9.16 -8.84 -5.45
C SER A 491 9.52 -9.48 -6.79
N VAL A 492 10.02 -10.71 -6.78
CA VAL A 492 10.41 -11.48 -7.98
C VAL A 492 11.51 -10.75 -8.77
N ASN A 493 12.67 -10.62 -8.14
CA ASN A 493 13.87 -10.01 -8.71
C ASN A 493 15.12 -10.83 -8.35
N HIS A 494 16.32 -10.28 -8.56
CA HIS A 494 17.60 -10.91 -8.27
C HIS A 494 18.43 -10.09 -7.26
N ILE A 495 17.77 -9.28 -6.42
CA ILE A 495 18.45 -8.31 -5.55
C ILE A 495 19.28 -9.05 -4.52
N GLN A 496 20.55 -8.69 -4.39
CA GLN A 496 21.50 -9.38 -3.50
C GLN A 496 21.70 -8.66 -2.14
N ALA A 497 21.54 -7.35 -2.13
CA ALA A 497 21.70 -6.54 -0.93
C ALA A 497 20.64 -5.43 -0.87
N VAL A 498 20.12 -5.18 0.33
CA VAL A 498 19.17 -4.09 0.60
C VAL A 498 19.69 -3.25 1.76
N HIS A 499 19.86 -1.96 1.50
CA HIS A 499 20.24 -0.97 2.51
C HIS A 499 19.16 0.10 2.60
N LEU A 500 18.22 -0.06 3.54
CA LEU A 500 17.17 0.92 3.75
C LEU A 500 17.74 2.16 4.46
N PRO A 501 17.51 3.38 3.94
CA PRO A 501 17.87 4.59 4.65
C PRO A 501 16.95 4.79 5.86
N ASN A 502 17.45 5.49 6.88
CA ASN A 502 16.69 5.73 8.12
C ASN A 502 15.44 6.61 7.91
N SER A 503 15.26 7.21 6.74
CA SER A 503 14.03 7.91 6.37
C SER A 503 12.86 6.96 6.11
N VAL A 504 13.12 5.68 5.81
CA VAL A 504 12.08 4.69 5.51
C VAL A 504 11.34 4.33 6.80
N THR A 505 10.06 4.65 6.85
CA THR A 505 9.16 4.31 7.96
C THR A 505 8.21 3.16 7.63
N HIS A 506 8.04 2.85 6.34
CA HIS A 506 7.14 1.80 5.88
C HIS A 506 7.77 0.93 4.79
N VAL A 507 7.69 -0.39 4.99
CA VAL A 507 8.00 -1.43 4.00
C VAL A 507 6.81 -2.38 3.95
N GLY A 508 6.07 -2.35 2.85
CA GLY A 508 4.81 -3.06 2.69
C GLY A 508 4.96 -4.58 2.57
N SER A 509 3.82 -5.26 2.59
CA SER A 509 3.75 -6.73 2.52
C SER A 509 4.44 -7.25 1.25
N GLY A 510 5.30 -8.26 1.40
CA GLY A 510 6.00 -8.88 0.27
C GLY A 510 6.97 -7.97 -0.50
N ALA A 511 7.26 -6.75 -0.02
CA ALA A 511 8.00 -5.73 -0.79
C ALA A 511 9.32 -6.23 -1.39
N PHE A 512 10.05 -7.10 -0.68
CA PHE A 512 11.30 -7.70 -1.13
C PHE A 512 11.25 -9.23 -1.16
N SER A 513 10.07 -9.83 -1.34
CA SER A 513 9.93 -11.28 -1.40
C SER A 513 10.52 -11.87 -2.69
N SER A 514 10.94 -13.15 -2.64
CA SER A 514 11.42 -13.89 -3.81
C SER A 514 12.57 -13.20 -4.54
N ASN A 515 13.64 -12.95 -3.79
CA ASN A 515 14.88 -12.32 -4.26
C ASN A 515 16.11 -13.18 -3.91
N ALA A 516 17.31 -12.63 -4.08
CA ALA A 516 18.58 -13.26 -3.70
C ALA A 516 19.24 -12.57 -2.50
N ILE A 517 18.47 -11.88 -1.64
CA ILE A 517 19.03 -10.97 -0.63
C ILE A 517 19.81 -11.77 0.40
N ALA A 518 21.12 -11.52 0.47
CA ALA A 518 22.03 -12.08 1.46
C ALA A 518 22.40 -11.07 2.55
N THR A 519 22.37 -9.76 2.23
CA THR A 519 22.69 -8.67 3.16
C THR A 519 21.51 -7.71 3.29
N LEU A 520 21.03 -7.51 4.51
CA LEU A 520 19.91 -6.61 4.80
C LEU A 520 20.26 -5.64 5.93
N ARG A 521 20.10 -4.35 5.66
CA ARG A 521 20.09 -3.29 6.68
C ARG A 521 18.70 -2.66 6.71
N LEU A 522 18.01 -2.83 7.84
CA LEU A 522 16.73 -2.20 8.13
C LEU A 522 16.91 -0.73 8.54
N SER A 523 15.85 0.06 8.37
CA SER A 523 15.77 1.43 8.87
C SER A 523 15.56 1.46 10.39
N GLU A 524 16.27 2.34 11.09
CA GLU A 524 16.08 2.59 12.53
C GLU A 524 14.77 3.32 12.87
N SER A 525 14.01 3.74 11.85
CA SER A 525 12.69 4.38 12.00
C SER A 525 11.53 3.45 11.62
N LEU A 526 11.81 2.18 11.29
CA LEU A 526 10.79 1.21 10.92
C LEU A 526 10.02 0.74 12.18
N GLU A 527 8.69 0.90 12.20
CA GLU A 527 7.86 0.54 13.36
C GLU A 527 7.44 -0.94 13.38
N MET A 528 7.31 -1.53 12.19
CA MET A 528 6.89 -2.91 11.98
C MET A 528 7.54 -3.50 10.74
N ILE A 529 7.69 -4.82 10.73
CA ILE A 529 8.09 -5.57 9.53
C ILE A 529 6.85 -6.27 9.02
N SER A 530 6.36 -5.83 7.86
CA SER A 530 5.13 -6.34 7.26
C SER A 530 5.22 -7.78 6.78
N GLY A 531 4.05 -8.39 6.58
CA GLY A 531 3.96 -9.79 6.20
C GLY A 531 4.72 -10.10 4.91
N GLU A 532 5.37 -11.26 4.84
CA GLU A 532 6.15 -11.71 3.67
C GLU A 532 7.29 -10.78 3.18
N ALA A 533 7.54 -9.65 3.85
CA ALA A 533 8.34 -8.54 3.32
C ALA A 533 9.72 -8.97 2.82
N PHE A 534 10.37 -9.93 3.50
CA PHE A 534 11.67 -10.49 3.15
C PHE A 534 11.62 -12.02 2.99
N SER A 535 10.47 -12.58 2.63
CA SER A 535 10.31 -14.02 2.41
C SER A 535 11.06 -14.52 1.17
N ASN A 536 11.44 -15.81 1.16
CA ASN A 536 12.09 -16.48 0.02
C ASN A 536 13.37 -15.74 -0.44
N ASN A 537 14.31 -15.57 0.49
CA ASN A 537 15.59 -14.88 0.27
C ASN A 537 16.78 -15.76 0.71
N LYS A 538 17.98 -15.16 0.83
CA LYS A 538 19.24 -15.83 1.18
C LYS A 538 19.87 -15.26 2.46
N LEU A 539 19.07 -14.62 3.32
CA LEU A 539 19.57 -13.97 4.54
C LEU A 539 20.17 -15.00 5.49
N THR A 540 21.36 -14.72 6.02
CA THR A 540 22.07 -15.57 7.00
C THR A 540 22.09 -14.95 8.39
N GLU A 541 22.08 -13.62 8.47
CA GLU A 541 21.99 -12.84 9.69
C GLU A 541 20.85 -11.83 9.62
N LEU A 542 20.28 -11.49 10.78
CA LEU A 542 19.27 -10.45 10.90
C LEU A 542 19.43 -9.66 12.20
N TYR A 543 19.50 -8.34 12.06
CA TYR A 543 19.36 -7.38 13.15
C TYR A 543 18.04 -6.62 12.99
N VAL A 544 17.14 -6.79 13.98
CA VAL A 544 15.86 -6.06 14.05
C VAL A 544 16.00 -4.87 15.01
N PRO A 545 15.86 -3.62 14.54
CA PRO A 545 16.13 -2.43 15.35
C PRO A 545 15.09 -2.21 16.45
N ARG A 546 15.44 -1.34 17.41
CA ARG A 546 14.62 -1.03 18.61
C ARG A 546 13.26 -0.41 18.29
N SER A 547 13.12 0.24 17.14
CA SER A 547 11.85 0.83 16.68
C SER A 547 10.81 -0.23 16.32
N VAL A 548 11.23 -1.43 15.92
CA VAL A 548 10.33 -2.49 15.47
C VAL A 548 9.67 -3.17 16.67
N THR A 549 8.34 -3.06 16.74
CA THR A 549 7.55 -3.65 17.83
C THR A 549 6.77 -4.91 17.40
N LEU A 550 6.58 -5.10 16.10
CA LEU A 550 5.78 -6.17 15.50
C LEU A 550 6.50 -6.75 14.28
N ILE A 551 6.59 -8.09 14.24
CA ILE A 551 6.98 -8.84 13.03
C ILE A 551 5.75 -9.61 12.56
N GLU A 552 5.27 -9.29 11.36
CA GLU A 552 4.08 -9.89 10.78
C GLU A 552 4.32 -11.26 10.13
N SER A 553 3.22 -11.86 9.67
CA SER A 553 3.21 -13.25 9.24
C SER A 553 4.13 -13.48 8.05
N TYR A 554 4.86 -14.58 8.04
CA TYR A 554 5.76 -14.97 6.94
C TYR A 554 6.92 -14.00 6.63
N ALA A 555 7.15 -12.95 7.44
CA ALA A 555 8.09 -11.86 7.13
C ALA A 555 9.48 -12.32 6.67
N PHE A 556 10.01 -13.39 7.25
CA PHE A 556 11.32 -13.99 6.96
C PHE A 556 11.24 -15.49 6.62
N VAL A 557 10.09 -15.99 6.16
CA VAL A 557 9.95 -17.42 5.79
C VAL A 557 10.91 -17.80 4.65
N ASN A 558 11.42 -19.03 4.64
CA ASN A 558 12.28 -19.57 3.58
C ASN A 558 13.55 -18.72 3.35
N ASN A 559 14.32 -18.49 4.41
CA ASN A 559 15.64 -17.85 4.37
C ASN A 559 16.72 -18.85 4.84
N GLN A 560 17.92 -18.35 5.16
CA GLN A 560 19.03 -19.15 5.69
C GLN A 560 19.50 -18.61 7.05
N LEU A 561 18.62 -17.97 7.82
CA LEU A 561 19.00 -17.26 9.04
C LEU A 561 19.60 -18.23 10.06
N GLU A 562 20.82 -17.96 10.50
CA GLU A 562 21.54 -18.68 11.56
C GLU A 562 21.54 -17.83 12.84
N ASP A 563 21.77 -16.52 12.70
CA ASP A 563 21.85 -15.53 13.77
C ASP A 563 20.74 -14.47 13.66
N VAL A 564 19.93 -14.35 14.70
CA VAL A 564 18.83 -13.37 14.77
C VAL A 564 18.90 -12.59 16.07
N THR A 565 18.99 -11.25 15.94
CA THR A 565 18.96 -10.31 17.06
C THR A 565 17.66 -9.52 17.04
N LEU A 566 16.89 -9.62 18.12
CA LEU A 566 15.62 -8.93 18.32
C LEU A 566 15.75 -8.00 19.55
N GLU A 567 15.58 -6.69 19.36
CA GLU A 567 15.77 -5.72 20.45
C GLU A 567 14.50 -5.47 21.29
N ARG A 568 13.40 -5.03 20.64
CA ARG A 568 12.16 -4.59 21.33
C ARG A 568 10.88 -5.19 20.77
N VAL A 569 10.98 -6.28 20.00
CA VAL A 569 9.80 -6.94 19.40
C VAL A 569 8.87 -7.45 20.51
N SER A 570 7.60 -7.05 20.43
CA SER A 570 6.55 -7.42 21.39
C SER A 570 5.69 -8.58 20.91
N SER A 571 5.60 -8.76 19.59
CA SER A 571 4.78 -9.80 18.97
C SER A 571 5.43 -10.32 17.68
N ILE A 572 5.46 -11.64 17.55
CA ILE A 572 5.93 -12.37 16.35
C ILE A 572 4.74 -13.18 15.82
N ARG A 573 4.33 -12.87 14.59
CA ARG A 573 3.15 -13.44 13.94
C ARG A 573 3.45 -14.78 13.25
N GLU A 574 2.43 -15.31 12.60
CA GLU A 574 2.40 -16.68 12.07
C GLU A 574 3.54 -16.93 11.09
N GLN A 575 4.26 -18.04 11.26
CA GLN A 575 5.31 -18.48 10.33
C GLN A 575 6.43 -17.45 10.04
N ALA A 576 6.56 -16.40 10.86
CA ALA A 576 7.44 -15.26 10.60
C ALA A 576 8.90 -15.66 10.31
N PHE A 577 9.42 -16.69 10.99
CA PHE A 577 10.79 -17.22 10.84
C PHE A 577 10.81 -18.70 10.40
N LYS A 578 9.71 -19.21 9.82
CA LYS A 578 9.63 -20.61 9.42
C LYS A 578 10.63 -20.95 8.31
N ASN A 579 11.14 -22.19 8.29
CA ASN A 579 12.09 -22.69 7.29
C ASN A 579 13.37 -21.83 7.22
N ASN A 580 14.11 -21.81 8.33
CA ASN A 580 15.41 -21.14 8.47
C ASN A 580 16.41 -22.11 9.12
N LYS A 581 17.59 -21.62 9.51
CA LYS A 581 18.66 -22.41 10.15
C LYS A 581 19.00 -21.91 11.56
N ILE A 582 18.04 -21.31 12.27
CA ILE A 582 18.34 -20.62 13.52
C ILE A 582 18.74 -21.65 14.57
N HIS A 583 19.98 -21.60 15.06
CA HIS A 583 20.49 -22.52 16.09
C HIS A 583 20.40 -21.91 17.49
N THR A 584 20.53 -20.58 17.59
CA THR A 584 20.42 -19.81 18.84
C THR A 584 19.52 -18.61 18.64
N LEU A 585 18.62 -18.38 19.59
CA LEU A 585 17.65 -17.28 19.54
C LEU A 585 17.62 -16.57 20.89
N LYS A 586 17.96 -15.27 20.88
CA LYS A 586 17.79 -14.39 22.04
C LYS A 586 16.49 -13.63 21.88
N LEU A 587 15.50 -14.01 22.68
CA LEU A 587 14.21 -13.33 22.73
C LEU A 587 14.29 -12.07 23.60
N PRO A 588 13.66 -10.95 23.20
CA PRO A 588 13.67 -9.72 23.98
C PRO A 588 12.76 -9.83 25.20
N SER A 589 13.12 -9.16 26.30
CA SER A 589 12.40 -9.27 27.58
C SER A 589 10.96 -8.77 27.52
N ASN A 590 10.63 -7.91 26.55
CA ASN A 590 9.30 -7.34 26.35
C ASN A 590 8.40 -8.13 25.39
N LEU A 591 8.84 -9.30 24.93
CA LEU A 591 8.05 -10.17 24.06
C LEU A 591 6.84 -10.74 24.81
N ARG A 592 5.66 -10.62 24.21
CA ARG A 592 4.38 -11.12 24.75
C ARG A 592 3.84 -12.31 23.98
N THR A 593 3.90 -12.24 22.65
CA THR A 593 3.23 -13.21 21.78
C THR A 593 4.19 -13.83 20.77
N ILE A 594 4.18 -15.16 20.71
CA ILE A 594 4.79 -15.96 19.64
C ILE A 594 3.68 -16.77 19.00
N SER A 595 3.36 -16.51 17.74
CA SER A 595 2.17 -17.08 17.08
C SER A 595 2.43 -18.47 16.46
N THR A 596 1.41 -19.03 15.82
CA THR A 596 1.43 -20.34 15.17
C THR A 596 2.63 -20.49 14.24
N GLU A 597 3.37 -21.59 14.39
CA GLU A 597 4.53 -21.93 13.55
C GLU A 597 5.62 -20.85 13.39
N ALA A 598 5.66 -19.84 14.27
CA ALA A 598 6.53 -18.66 14.12
C ALA A 598 8.01 -19.00 13.90
N PHE A 599 8.51 -20.06 14.55
CA PHE A 599 9.88 -20.58 14.43
C PHE A 599 9.90 -22.06 13.99
N ALA A 600 8.87 -22.53 13.28
CA ALA A 600 8.82 -23.90 12.79
C ALA A 600 9.95 -24.19 11.77
N ASN A 601 10.41 -25.44 11.70
CA ASN A 601 11.45 -25.90 10.77
C ASN A 601 12.73 -25.07 10.87
N ASN A 602 13.36 -25.10 12.03
CA ASN A 602 14.63 -24.45 12.36
C ASN A 602 15.55 -25.44 13.07
N GLU A 603 16.63 -24.96 13.68
CA GLU A 603 17.64 -25.80 14.32
C GLU A 603 17.88 -25.47 15.80
N LEU A 604 16.86 -24.90 16.46
CA LEU A 604 16.95 -24.48 17.86
C LEU A 604 17.15 -25.68 18.77
N LYS A 605 18.17 -25.64 19.64
CA LYS A 605 18.49 -26.74 20.57
C LYS A 605 17.85 -26.61 21.94
N ARG A 606 17.53 -25.37 22.33
CA ARG A 606 16.90 -25.02 23.60
C ARG A 606 16.11 -23.73 23.41
N ILE A 607 15.09 -23.52 24.23
CA ILE A 607 14.36 -22.26 24.26
C ILE A 607 14.10 -21.81 25.69
N VAL A 608 14.30 -20.52 25.95
CA VAL A 608 13.95 -19.85 27.20
C VAL A 608 13.01 -18.72 26.86
N LEU A 609 11.74 -18.89 27.18
CA LEU A 609 10.72 -17.87 26.93
C LEU A 609 10.84 -16.76 27.99
N PRO A 610 10.87 -15.47 27.60
CA PRO A 610 11.01 -14.36 28.54
C PRO A 610 9.76 -14.16 29.41
N ALA A 611 9.94 -13.50 30.56
CA ALA A 611 8.96 -13.42 31.65
C ALA A 611 7.60 -12.78 31.30
N LEU A 612 7.50 -12.06 30.19
CA LEU A 612 6.26 -11.40 29.75
C LEU A 612 5.49 -12.18 28.67
N VAL A 613 5.99 -13.34 28.22
CA VAL A 613 5.28 -14.14 27.22
C VAL A 613 4.01 -14.72 27.83
N ASP A 614 2.86 -14.26 27.35
CA ASP A 614 1.52 -14.65 27.82
C ASP A 614 0.73 -15.44 26.76
N SER A 615 1.25 -15.53 25.53
CA SER A 615 0.64 -16.27 24.43
C SER A 615 1.67 -17.02 23.58
N LEU A 616 1.44 -18.32 23.39
CA LEU A 616 2.25 -19.21 22.57
C LEU A 616 1.35 -19.99 21.60
N GLY A 617 1.58 -19.83 20.31
CA GLY A 617 0.77 -20.40 19.25
C GLY A 617 1.02 -21.89 19.00
N HIS A 618 0.09 -22.51 18.29
CA HIS A 618 0.18 -23.91 17.88
C HIS A 618 1.44 -24.15 17.04
N GLN A 619 2.19 -25.22 17.32
CA GLN A 619 3.41 -25.59 16.56
C GLN A 619 4.46 -24.47 16.44
N ALA A 620 4.46 -23.48 17.34
CA ALA A 620 5.35 -22.31 17.28
C ALA A 620 6.83 -22.66 17.09
N PHE A 621 7.29 -23.79 17.63
CA PHE A 621 8.66 -24.30 17.51
C PHE A 621 8.70 -25.70 16.88
N MET A 622 7.74 -26.04 16.03
CA MET A 622 7.67 -27.35 15.38
C MET A 622 8.96 -27.70 14.64
N ASN A 623 9.34 -28.98 14.66
CA ASN A 623 10.45 -29.53 13.88
C ASN A 623 11.75 -28.74 14.04
N ASN A 624 12.23 -28.67 15.29
CA ASN A 624 13.50 -28.09 15.67
C ASN A 624 14.43 -29.18 16.26
N GLN A 625 15.39 -28.79 17.09
CA GLN A 625 16.29 -29.68 17.85
C GLN A 625 16.11 -29.48 19.37
N ILE A 626 14.95 -28.99 19.81
CA ILE A 626 14.75 -28.54 21.20
C ILE A 626 14.70 -29.76 22.13
N ALA A 627 15.72 -29.90 22.97
CA ALA A 627 15.76 -30.95 24.01
C ALA A 627 15.10 -30.49 25.32
N SER A 628 15.11 -29.17 25.59
CA SER A 628 14.53 -28.58 26.79
C SER A 628 13.95 -27.19 26.53
N ALA A 629 12.82 -26.89 27.18
CA ALA A 629 12.18 -25.58 27.13
C ALA A 629 11.95 -25.00 28.53
N THR A 630 12.16 -23.69 28.71
CA THR A 630 11.78 -22.94 29.91
C THR A 630 10.59 -22.04 29.61
N ILE A 631 9.54 -22.18 30.42
CA ILE A 631 8.24 -21.55 30.24
C ILE A 631 7.96 -20.61 31.42
N PRO A 632 7.64 -19.33 31.17
CA PRO A 632 7.43 -18.35 32.23
C PRO A 632 6.07 -18.51 32.92
N ALA A 633 5.97 -18.04 34.15
CA ALA A 633 4.73 -18.07 34.95
C ALA A 633 3.59 -17.18 34.37
N SER A 634 3.91 -16.29 33.43
CA SER A 634 2.96 -15.48 32.68
C SER A 634 2.13 -16.31 31.70
N LEU A 635 2.68 -17.40 31.15
CA LEU A 635 1.99 -18.25 30.18
C LEU A 635 1.00 -19.15 30.91
N LYS A 636 -0.29 -18.77 30.94
CA LYS A 636 -1.31 -19.52 31.71
C LYS A 636 -1.66 -20.88 31.14
N GLN A 637 -1.38 -21.09 29.86
CA GLN A 637 -1.65 -22.35 29.19
C GLN A 637 -0.52 -22.68 28.22
N LEU A 638 0.05 -23.87 28.37
CA LEU A 638 1.02 -24.44 27.46
C LEU A 638 0.39 -25.59 26.70
N ASP A 639 0.27 -25.49 25.39
CA ASP A 639 0.01 -26.65 24.53
C ASP A 639 1.35 -27.28 24.12
N LEU A 640 1.61 -28.53 24.52
CA LEU A 640 2.87 -29.22 24.18
C LEU A 640 3.06 -29.38 22.67
N VAL A 641 1.98 -29.30 21.87
CA VAL A 641 2.06 -29.31 20.40
C VAL A 641 2.86 -28.11 19.86
N ALA A 642 3.11 -27.05 20.64
CA ALA A 642 4.07 -26.01 20.31
C ALA A 642 5.48 -26.56 19.99
N PHE A 643 5.85 -27.71 20.56
CA PHE A 643 7.14 -28.39 20.36
C PHE A 643 7.03 -29.64 19.48
N TYR A 644 5.99 -29.77 18.66
CA TYR A 644 5.79 -30.93 17.79
C TYR A 644 7.04 -31.29 16.96
N PHE A 645 7.36 -32.57 16.81
CA PHE A 645 8.58 -33.04 16.11
C PHE A 645 9.92 -32.53 16.67
N ASN A 646 10.01 -32.30 17.98
CA ASN A 646 11.28 -32.03 18.67
C ASN A 646 11.78 -33.25 19.46
N PRO A 647 13.09 -33.36 19.74
CA PRO A 647 13.65 -34.34 20.67
C PRO A 647 13.49 -33.86 22.13
N ILE A 648 12.31 -33.31 22.47
CA ILE A 648 12.11 -32.66 23.77
C ILE A 648 11.94 -33.71 24.88
N GLU A 649 12.77 -33.61 25.91
CA GLU A 649 12.77 -34.54 27.05
C GLU A 649 12.23 -33.89 28.32
N GLN A 650 12.38 -32.56 28.44
CA GLN A 650 11.99 -31.84 29.64
C GLN A 650 11.43 -30.45 29.35
N VAL A 651 10.46 -30.03 30.16
CA VAL A 651 9.89 -28.69 30.18
C VAL A 651 9.99 -28.13 31.59
N HIS A 652 10.69 -27.02 31.77
CA HIS A 652 10.80 -26.31 33.02
C HIS A 652 9.74 -25.20 33.09
N LEU A 653 8.77 -25.36 33.97
CA LEU A 653 7.75 -24.35 34.26
C LEU A 653 8.26 -23.46 35.40
N GLN A 654 8.37 -22.15 35.18
CA GLN A 654 8.77 -21.21 36.23
C GLN A 654 7.67 -20.97 37.27
N GLY A 655 6.42 -21.33 36.97
CA GLY A 655 5.32 -21.36 37.92
C GLY A 655 4.36 -22.50 37.60
N SER A 656 3.96 -23.25 38.63
CA SER A 656 3.08 -24.43 38.53
C SER A 656 1.65 -24.12 38.06
N ASP A 657 1.25 -22.85 38.00
CA ASP A 657 -0.08 -22.42 37.58
C ASP A 657 -0.29 -22.48 36.05
N THR A 658 0.75 -22.84 35.29
CA THR A 658 0.68 -23.04 33.84
C THR A 658 -0.07 -24.34 33.55
N ALA A 659 -1.27 -24.24 32.97
CA ALA A 659 -2.03 -25.40 32.56
C ALA A 659 -1.39 -26.06 31.33
N VAL A 660 -0.85 -27.27 31.48
CA VAL A 660 -0.24 -28.02 30.38
C VAL A 660 -1.29 -28.87 29.67
N ARG A 661 -1.50 -28.62 28.38
CA ARG A 661 -2.42 -29.36 27.50
C ARG A 661 -1.65 -30.12 26.45
N TYR A 662 -2.20 -31.26 26.04
CA TYR A 662 -1.65 -32.12 25.00
C TYR A 662 -2.72 -33.07 24.47
N SER A 663 -2.49 -33.62 23.28
CA SER A 663 -3.30 -34.70 22.72
C SER A 663 -2.41 -35.93 22.48
N LEU A 664 -2.74 -37.03 23.16
CA LEU A 664 -2.00 -38.31 23.10
C LEU A 664 -1.92 -38.89 21.67
N ARG A 665 -2.80 -38.48 20.76
CA ARG A 665 -2.83 -38.97 19.38
C ARG A 665 -2.04 -38.09 18.40
N SER A 666 -1.77 -36.84 18.75
CA SER A 666 -1.22 -35.84 17.82
C SER A 666 0.15 -35.31 18.20
N PHE A 667 0.57 -35.39 19.46
CA PHE A 667 1.90 -34.94 19.85
C PHE A 667 2.93 -36.08 19.67
N GLN A 668 3.97 -35.82 18.87
CA GLN A 668 5.04 -36.77 18.54
C GLN A 668 6.40 -36.09 18.69
N ASN A 669 7.42 -36.88 19.06
CA ASN A 669 8.80 -36.41 19.06
C ASN A 669 9.40 -36.39 17.64
N LYS A 670 10.65 -35.95 17.52
CA LYS A 670 11.38 -35.87 16.25
C LYS A 670 11.44 -37.18 15.45
N ASN A 671 11.37 -38.33 16.13
CA ASN A 671 11.40 -39.64 15.49
C ASN A 671 10.00 -40.18 15.14
N GLY A 672 8.95 -39.38 15.30
CA GLY A 672 7.56 -39.81 15.09
C GLY A 672 7.00 -40.69 16.21
N ALA A 673 7.71 -40.85 17.33
CA ALA A 673 7.21 -41.64 18.45
C ALA A 673 6.06 -40.88 19.15
N PRO A 674 4.92 -41.53 19.41
CA PRO A 674 3.75 -40.88 20.01
C PRO A 674 4.02 -40.52 21.48
N PHE A 675 3.49 -39.38 21.92
CA PHE A 675 3.56 -38.93 23.30
C PHE A 675 2.81 -39.89 24.24
N LYS A 676 3.49 -40.32 25.33
CA LYS A 676 2.94 -41.26 26.32
C LYS A 676 2.43 -40.56 27.58
N GLY A 677 3.11 -39.49 28.00
CA GLY A 677 2.75 -38.74 29.20
C GLY A 677 3.86 -37.81 29.68
N ALA A 678 3.49 -36.91 30.60
CA ALA A 678 4.41 -36.07 31.35
C ALA A 678 4.52 -36.58 32.79
N TYR A 679 5.68 -36.40 33.43
CA TYR A 679 6.00 -36.91 34.76
C TYR A 679 6.71 -35.83 35.57
N VAL A 680 6.54 -35.85 36.89
CA VAL A 680 7.19 -34.88 37.80
C VAL A 680 8.54 -35.37 38.34
N ASP A 681 8.95 -36.57 37.95
CA ASP A 681 10.19 -37.21 38.34
C ASP A 681 10.93 -37.79 37.12
N GLU A 682 12.26 -37.79 37.18
CA GLU A 682 13.09 -38.31 36.10
C GLU A 682 12.93 -39.82 35.87
N THR A 683 12.41 -40.56 36.86
CA THR A 683 12.21 -42.01 36.74
C THR A 683 10.92 -42.38 36.01
N LEU A 684 10.14 -41.40 35.55
CA LEU A 684 8.89 -41.57 34.82
C LEU A 684 7.86 -42.42 35.59
N LYS A 685 7.85 -42.33 36.92
CA LYS A 685 6.98 -43.14 37.79
C LYS A 685 5.79 -42.37 38.36
N THR A 686 5.89 -41.06 38.47
CA THR A 686 4.87 -40.17 39.02
C THR A 686 4.32 -39.31 37.88
N PRO A 687 3.21 -39.75 37.24
CA PRO A 687 2.59 -38.98 36.17
C PRO A 687 2.22 -37.59 36.67
N TYR A 688 2.40 -36.60 35.80
CA TYR A 688 1.81 -35.29 35.96
C TYR A 688 0.30 -35.42 35.79
N ALA A 689 -0.42 -35.55 36.90
CA ALA A 689 -1.87 -35.63 36.91
C ALA A 689 -2.44 -34.25 36.56
N ASN A 690 -2.86 -34.04 35.31
CA ASN A 690 -3.56 -32.80 34.96
C ASN A 690 -4.74 -33.00 34.02
N LEU A 691 -5.69 -33.81 34.49
CA LEU A 691 -7.08 -33.76 34.06
C LEU A 691 -7.93 -33.50 35.31
N GLN A 692 -8.26 -32.22 35.55
CA GLN A 692 -9.28 -31.73 36.50
C GLN A 692 -8.92 -31.42 37.97
N GLN A 693 -7.67 -31.22 38.39
CA GLN A 693 -7.38 -30.74 39.77
C GLN A 693 -6.56 -29.44 39.82
N LYS A 694 -7.14 -28.44 40.49
CA LYS A 694 -6.44 -27.27 41.03
C LYS A 694 -5.49 -27.74 42.14
N GLU A 695 -4.19 -27.71 41.91
CA GLU A 695 -3.19 -27.60 42.98
C GLU A 695 -2.29 -26.41 42.63
N PRO A 696 -2.65 -25.19 43.08
CA PRO A 696 -1.96 -23.95 42.76
C PRO A 696 -0.93 -23.64 43.84
N ASN A 697 0.33 -23.94 43.59
CA ASN A 697 1.39 -23.57 44.54
C ASN A 697 2.37 -22.56 43.95
N GLY A 698 2.18 -22.07 42.71
CA GLY A 698 3.06 -21.09 42.05
C GLY A 698 4.54 -21.47 41.94
N LYS A 699 4.96 -22.68 42.36
CA LYS A 699 6.37 -23.06 42.46
C LYS A 699 6.94 -23.50 41.11
N PRO A 700 8.22 -23.22 40.82
CA PRO A 700 8.89 -23.80 39.66
C PRO A 700 8.85 -25.33 39.72
N MET A 701 8.66 -25.97 38.57
CA MET A 701 8.71 -27.43 38.46
C MET A 701 9.27 -27.87 37.10
N THR A 702 9.80 -29.08 37.03
CA THR A 702 10.26 -29.68 35.78
C THR A 702 9.37 -30.87 35.45
N LEU A 703 8.86 -30.89 34.22
CA LEU A 703 8.13 -32.02 33.66
C LEU A 703 9.06 -32.81 32.74
N TYR A 704 9.11 -34.12 32.95
CA TYR A 704 9.83 -35.08 32.11
C TYR A 704 8.83 -35.71 31.13
N LEU A 705 9.16 -35.71 29.84
CA LEU A 705 8.26 -36.12 28.76
C LEU A 705 8.64 -37.51 28.22
N ALA A 706 7.68 -38.42 28.17
CA ALA A 706 7.87 -39.78 27.67
C ALA A 706 7.23 -39.95 26.28
N PHE A 707 7.89 -40.70 25.40
CA PHE A 707 7.46 -40.97 24.03
C PHE A 707 7.67 -42.44 23.65
N GLY A 708 6.70 -43.08 23.00
CA GLY A 708 6.81 -44.48 22.57
C GLY A 708 7.16 -45.43 23.73
N ASP A 709 8.14 -46.30 23.53
CA ASP A 709 8.65 -47.23 24.55
C ASP A 709 9.79 -46.65 25.38
N THR A 710 9.90 -45.32 25.51
CA THR A 710 10.87 -44.70 26.44
C THR A 710 10.81 -45.36 27.80
N VAL A 711 11.89 -46.06 28.16
CA VAL A 711 12.13 -46.59 29.49
C VAL A 711 12.70 -45.45 30.32
N ALA A 712 12.39 -45.43 31.63
CA ALA A 712 13.00 -44.49 32.56
C ALA A 712 14.52 -44.43 32.32
N PRO A 713 15.13 -43.23 32.24
CA PRO A 713 16.58 -43.13 32.15
C PRO A 713 17.19 -43.93 33.30
N GLU A 714 18.19 -44.77 32.99
CA GLU A 714 18.99 -45.44 34.02
C GLU A 714 19.53 -44.38 35.00
N PRO A 715 19.63 -44.69 36.32
CA PRO A 715 20.21 -43.77 37.27
C PRO A 715 21.55 -43.27 36.71
N LYS A 716 21.65 -41.95 36.52
CA LYS A 716 22.80 -41.34 35.83
C LYS A 716 24.10 -41.88 36.45
N PRO A 717 25.03 -42.43 35.65
CA PRO A 717 26.39 -42.64 36.13
C PRO A 717 26.94 -41.30 36.60
N GLU A 718 27.76 -41.30 37.65
CA GLU A 718 28.36 -40.09 38.21
C GLU A 718 28.86 -39.17 37.10
N PRO A 719 28.55 -37.86 37.16
CA PRO A 719 28.77 -36.96 36.05
C PRO A 719 30.24 -36.95 35.63
N VAL A 720 30.49 -37.36 34.39
CA VAL A 720 31.78 -37.12 33.74
C VAL A 720 31.94 -35.62 33.60
N ALA A 721 33.06 -35.11 34.10
CA ALA A 721 33.37 -33.68 34.08
C ALA A 721 33.22 -33.09 32.68
N LYS A 722 32.31 -32.10 32.53
CA LYS A 722 32.08 -31.41 31.24
C LYS A 722 33.31 -30.64 30.73
N PHE A 723 34.19 -30.25 31.64
CA PHE A 723 35.48 -29.65 31.32
C PHE A 723 36.61 -30.61 31.67
N LYS A 724 37.62 -30.65 30.82
CA LYS A 724 38.76 -31.58 30.93
C LYS A 724 39.55 -31.43 32.23
N ASP A 725 39.42 -30.30 32.93
CA ASP A 725 40.26 -29.88 34.05
C ASP A 725 39.50 -29.71 35.38
N ILE A 726 38.27 -30.20 35.50
CA ILE A 726 37.48 -30.10 36.74
C ILE A 726 37.13 -31.45 37.38
N GLY A 727 37.52 -32.58 36.79
CA GLY A 727 37.25 -33.90 37.36
C GLY A 727 37.87 -34.06 38.75
N GLY A 728 37.04 -34.33 39.76
CA GLY A 728 37.46 -34.44 41.16
C GLY A 728 37.77 -33.10 41.83
N HIS A 729 37.56 -31.97 41.17
CA HIS A 729 37.75 -30.64 41.75
C HIS A 729 36.63 -30.32 42.74
N TRP A 730 36.94 -29.73 43.90
CA TRP A 730 35.95 -29.45 44.97
C TRP A 730 34.77 -28.56 44.52
N ALA A 731 34.97 -27.76 43.47
CA ALA A 731 33.95 -26.90 42.87
C ALA A 731 33.21 -27.53 41.67
N GLN A 732 33.50 -28.79 41.31
CA GLN A 732 32.99 -29.44 40.10
C GLN A 732 31.46 -29.30 39.97
N GLY A 733 30.72 -29.68 41.01
CA GLY A 733 29.25 -29.63 40.97
C GLY A 733 28.68 -28.21 40.78
N ALA A 734 29.30 -27.19 41.38
CA ALA A 734 28.86 -25.80 41.21
C ALA A 734 29.17 -25.28 39.80
N ILE A 735 30.33 -25.65 39.25
CA ILE A 735 30.73 -25.29 37.88
C ILE A 735 29.81 -25.95 36.85
N GLU A 736 29.51 -27.24 37.01
CA GLU A 736 28.60 -27.95 36.12
C GLU A 736 27.19 -27.38 36.21
N SER A 737 26.68 -27.12 37.42
CA SER A 737 25.36 -26.50 37.60
C SER A 737 25.24 -25.14 36.91
N PHE A 738 26.24 -24.26 37.04
CA PHE A 738 26.24 -22.95 36.38
C PHE A 738 26.37 -23.07 34.85
N THR A 739 27.07 -24.10 34.38
CA THR A 739 27.20 -24.39 32.94
C THR A 739 25.87 -24.86 32.38
N ASP A 740 25.15 -25.73 33.09
CA ASP A 740 23.86 -26.28 32.69
C ASP A 740 22.78 -25.21 32.64
N LYS A 741 22.80 -24.27 33.59
CA LYS A 741 21.94 -23.08 33.59
C LYS A 741 22.34 -22.05 32.52
N GLY A 742 23.45 -22.27 31.81
CA GLY A 742 23.93 -21.39 30.74
C GLY A 742 24.59 -20.10 31.22
N TYR A 743 24.93 -19.99 32.51
CA TYR A 743 25.57 -18.80 33.06
C TYR A 743 27.06 -18.70 32.65
N ILE A 744 27.70 -19.85 32.41
CA ILE A 744 29.12 -19.97 32.03
C ILE A 744 29.32 -21.01 30.92
N ASN A 745 30.31 -20.83 30.05
CA ASN A 745 30.55 -21.70 28.87
C ASN A 745 32.00 -22.24 28.77
N GLY A 746 32.87 -21.99 29.76
CA GLY A 746 34.29 -22.41 29.73
C GLY A 746 35.14 -21.67 28.68
N TYR A 747 36.30 -22.25 28.34
CA TYR A 747 37.20 -21.80 27.28
C TYR A 747 37.04 -22.67 26.02
N PRO A 748 37.34 -22.15 24.81
CA PRO A 748 37.26 -22.91 23.56
C PRO A 748 38.09 -24.20 23.52
N ASP A 749 39.14 -24.31 24.35
CA ASP A 749 39.99 -25.50 24.49
C ASP A 749 39.31 -26.66 25.25
N GLY A 750 38.10 -26.44 25.76
CA GLY A 750 37.32 -27.40 26.54
C GLY A 750 37.70 -27.44 28.03
N THR A 751 38.38 -26.41 28.54
CA THR A 751 38.73 -26.27 29.96
C THR A 751 37.91 -25.17 30.64
N PHE A 752 37.78 -25.24 31.97
CA PHE A 752 37.18 -24.18 32.78
C PHE A 752 38.23 -23.26 33.43
N LYS A 753 39.44 -23.77 33.68
CA LYS A 753 40.55 -23.14 34.40
C LYS A 753 40.12 -22.69 35.81
N PRO A 754 39.74 -23.62 36.72
CA PRO A 754 39.14 -23.30 38.01
C PRO A 754 40.03 -22.42 38.91
N GLY A 755 41.35 -22.54 38.80
CA GLY A 755 42.32 -21.74 39.56
C GLY A 755 42.64 -20.36 38.96
N ALA A 756 42.22 -20.06 37.72
CA ALA A 756 42.52 -18.78 37.11
C ALA A 756 41.69 -17.64 37.73
N PRO A 757 42.24 -16.42 37.85
CA PRO A 757 41.49 -15.27 38.34
C PRO A 757 40.37 -14.88 37.38
N ILE A 758 39.32 -14.25 37.90
CA ILE A 758 38.19 -13.77 37.10
C ILE A 758 38.17 -12.23 36.99
N GLN A 759 37.97 -11.74 35.77
CA GLN A 759 37.90 -10.31 35.46
C GLN A 759 36.55 -9.69 35.83
N ARG A 760 36.55 -8.39 36.12
CA ARG A 760 35.36 -7.62 36.52
C ARG A 760 34.24 -7.65 35.50
N LYS A 761 34.54 -7.56 34.19
CA LYS A 761 33.53 -7.65 33.12
C LYS A 761 32.79 -8.99 33.11
N HIS A 762 33.51 -10.08 33.38
CA HIS A 762 32.91 -11.42 33.43
C HIS A 762 32.03 -11.60 34.66
N VAL A 763 32.46 -11.07 35.82
CA VAL A 763 31.63 -11.09 37.03
C VAL A 763 30.36 -10.26 36.84
N ALA A 764 30.45 -9.07 36.25
CA ALA A 764 29.27 -8.25 35.96
C ALA A 764 28.27 -8.97 35.05
N ARG A 765 28.74 -9.56 33.95
CA ARG A 765 27.88 -10.38 33.07
C ARG A 765 27.22 -11.52 33.84
N ILE A 766 28.01 -12.34 34.54
CA ILE A 766 27.48 -13.54 35.21
C ILE A 766 26.50 -13.16 36.32
N LEU A 767 26.79 -12.16 37.15
CA LEU A 767 25.86 -11.72 38.19
C LEU A 767 24.57 -11.15 37.58
N ASN A 768 24.65 -10.42 36.48
CA ASN A 768 23.48 -9.92 35.77
C ASN A 768 22.60 -11.07 35.24
N ASP A 769 23.23 -12.10 34.66
CA ASP A 769 22.53 -13.28 34.14
C ASP A 769 21.91 -14.13 35.27
N VAL A 770 22.56 -14.18 36.44
CA VAL A 770 22.14 -14.97 37.60
C VAL A 770 21.01 -14.29 38.38
N PHE A 771 21.14 -13.00 38.71
CA PHE A 771 20.24 -12.31 39.64
C PHE A 771 19.20 -11.40 38.96
N GLN A 772 19.36 -11.08 37.68
CA GLN A 772 18.41 -10.31 36.87
C GLN A 772 17.94 -9.00 37.55
N PHE A 773 18.83 -8.01 37.62
CA PHE A 773 18.59 -6.80 38.41
C PHE A 773 17.64 -5.79 37.76
N GLU A 774 16.91 -5.06 38.61
CA GLU A 774 16.15 -3.86 38.23
C GLU A 774 17.00 -2.58 38.40
N ALA A 775 16.72 -1.57 37.58
CA ALA A 775 17.40 -0.29 37.65
C ALA A 775 16.86 0.56 38.82
N VAL A 776 17.70 0.82 39.82
CA VAL A 776 17.36 1.63 41.00
C VAL A 776 17.95 3.05 40.95
N LYS A 777 18.84 3.34 39.99
CA LYS A 777 19.42 4.67 39.75
C LYS A 777 19.73 4.91 38.27
N PRO A 778 19.83 6.18 37.82
CA PRO A 778 20.19 6.50 36.43
C PRO A 778 21.60 6.03 36.07
N ALA A 779 21.81 5.70 34.78
CA ALA A 779 23.11 5.30 34.26
C ALA A 779 24.08 6.49 34.19
N THR A 780 25.31 6.31 34.66
CA THR A 780 26.40 7.28 34.48
C THR A 780 27.53 6.58 33.74
N PRO A 781 27.80 6.91 32.47
CA PRO A 781 28.78 6.15 31.67
C PRO A 781 30.16 6.11 32.33
N PHE A 782 30.77 4.92 32.36
CA PHE A 782 32.16 4.79 32.78
C PHE A 782 33.09 5.22 31.64
N ALA A 783 34.14 5.99 31.96
CA ALA A 783 35.04 6.57 30.97
C ALA A 783 35.81 5.53 30.14
N ASP A 784 35.96 4.31 30.65
CA ASP A 784 36.67 3.19 30.03
C ASP A 784 35.74 2.11 29.45
N VAL A 785 34.44 2.39 29.34
CA VAL A 785 33.44 1.47 28.75
C VAL A 785 32.56 2.24 27.74
N PRO A 786 33.01 2.41 26.49
CA PRO A 786 32.24 3.09 25.44
C PRO A 786 31.01 2.28 24.98
N LYS A 787 30.04 2.92 24.33
CA LYS A 787 28.75 2.28 23.89
C LYS A 787 28.93 1.06 23.00
N TRP A 788 30.01 1.00 22.21
CA TRP A 788 30.33 -0.14 21.35
C TRP A 788 31.04 -1.28 22.09
N HIS A 789 31.42 -1.10 23.35
CA HIS A 789 32.11 -2.14 24.12
C HIS A 789 31.16 -3.35 24.31
N PRO A 790 31.61 -4.59 24.07
CA PRO A 790 30.72 -5.77 24.09
C PRO A 790 29.97 -6.01 25.42
N TYR A 791 30.48 -5.44 26.52
CA TYR A 791 29.88 -5.52 27.86
C TYR A 791 29.19 -4.22 28.30
N TYR A 792 29.00 -3.24 27.41
CA TYR A 792 28.45 -1.93 27.77
C TYR A 792 27.08 -2.05 28.46
N ASP A 793 26.15 -2.77 27.86
CA ASP A 793 24.78 -2.89 28.39
C ASP A 793 24.75 -3.60 29.75
N VAL A 794 25.48 -4.71 29.90
CA VAL A 794 25.51 -5.47 31.16
C VAL A 794 26.24 -4.72 32.27
N ILE A 795 27.31 -3.97 31.96
CA ILE A 795 28.00 -3.11 32.95
C ILE A 795 27.09 -1.97 33.39
N THR A 796 26.32 -1.39 32.45
CA THR A 796 25.34 -0.36 32.74
C THR A 796 24.23 -0.91 33.65
N ALA A 797 23.71 -2.11 33.37
CA ALA A 797 22.67 -2.74 34.18
C ALA A 797 23.12 -2.96 35.64
N VAL A 798 24.28 -3.57 35.88
CA VAL A 798 24.78 -3.79 37.24
C VAL A 798 25.17 -2.48 37.96
N GLN A 799 25.50 -1.44 37.20
CA GLN A 799 25.69 -0.10 37.75
C GLN A 799 24.35 0.47 38.23
N GLN A 800 23.34 0.49 37.36
CA GLN A 800 22.01 1.01 37.65
C GLN A 800 21.33 0.26 38.79
N ALA A 801 21.64 -1.03 38.97
CA ALA A 801 21.20 -1.84 40.10
C ALA A 801 21.91 -1.53 41.43
N GLY A 802 22.93 -0.66 41.42
CA GLY A 802 23.69 -0.32 42.63
C GLY A 802 24.75 -1.36 43.03
N ILE A 803 24.93 -2.42 42.25
CA ILE A 803 25.85 -3.52 42.56
C ILE A 803 27.30 -3.11 42.33
N PHE A 804 27.58 -2.45 41.20
CA PHE A 804 28.91 -1.90 40.90
C PHE A 804 28.90 -0.37 40.93
N SER A 805 29.87 0.22 41.64
CA SER A 805 30.07 1.68 41.70
C SER A 805 31.20 2.18 40.81
N GLY A 806 32.10 1.29 40.36
CA GLY A 806 33.38 1.67 39.75
C GLY A 806 34.33 2.35 40.73
N ASP A 807 35.47 2.80 40.22
CA ASP A 807 36.50 3.55 40.94
C ASP A 807 36.90 4.78 40.10
N ASN A 808 36.76 5.99 40.67
CA ASN A 808 37.05 7.27 40.01
C ASN A 808 36.47 7.41 38.58
N GLY A 809 35.20 7.02 38.40
CA GLY A 809 34.51 7.10 37.10
C GLY A 809 34.92 6.05 36.07
N LYS A 810 35.71 5.05 36.47
CA LYS A 810 36.11 3.90 35.63
C LYS A 810 35.57 2.58 36.16
N PHE A 811 35.21 1.68 35.27
CA PHE A 811 34.76 0.33 35.61
C PHE A 811 35.94 -0.65 35.75
N GLN A 812 36.98 -0.49 34.94
CA GLN A 812 38.16 -1.35 34.78
C GLN A 812 37.78 -2.78 34.34
N PRO A 813 37.21 -2.97 33.14
CA PRO A 813 36.64 -4.26 32.71
C PRO A 813 37.64 -5.41 32.70
N GLU A 814 38.92 -5.13 32.39
CA GLU A 814 39.98 -6.13 32.29
C GLU A 814 40.65 -6.48 33.62
N ALA A 815 40.44 -5.71 34.69
CA ALA A 815 41.07 -5.96 35.98
C ALA A 815 40.44 -7.18 36.67
N ASN A 816 41.27 -7.94 37.40
CA ASN A 816 40.81 -9.07 38.21
C ASN A 816 40.06 -8.57 39.44
N LEU A 817 38.94 -9.22 39.78
CA LEU A 817 38.18 -8.88 40.98
C LEU A 817 38.87 -9.47 42.22
N THR A 818 38.98 -8.69 43.29
CA THR A 818 39.51 -9.19 44.58
C THR A 818 38.42 -9.89 45.40
N ARG A 819 38.82 -10.74 46.34
CA ARG A 819 37.89 -11.46 47.24
C ARG A 819 37.03 -10.50 48.08
N GLY A 820 37.61 -9.41 48.57
CA GLY A 820 36.89 -8.36 49.31
C GLY A 820 35.90 -7.59 48.45
N GLN A 821 36.25 -7.30 47.19
CA GLN A 821 35.33 -6.70 46.24
C GLN A 821 34.18 -7.65 45.88
N LEU A 822 34.47 -8.95 45.67
CA LEU A 822 33.42 -9.93 45.46
C LEU A 822 32.45 -9.98 46.64
N ALA A 823 32.97 -10.00 47.87
CA ALA A 823 32.12 -10.06 49.07
C ALA A 823 31.09 -8.93 49.08
N LYS A 824 31.50 -7.69 48.79
CA LYS A 824 30.59 -6.55 48.68
C LYS A 824 29.56 -6.75 47.56
N VAL A 825 29.99 -7.01 46.34
CA VAL A 825 29.05 -7.08 45.21
C VAL A 825 28.09 -8.26 45.33
N LEU A 826 28.52 -9.38 45.93
CA LEU A 826 27.68 -10.56 46.12
C LEU A 826 26.65 -10.36 47.23
N VAL A 827 27.01 -9.71 48.36
CA VAL A 827 26.05 -9.35 49.41
C VAL A 827 24.97 -8.42 48.86
N LEU A 828 25.38 -7.40 48.08
CA LEU A 828 24.43 -6.49 47.44
C LEU A 828 23.56 -7.20 46.41
N ALA A 829 24.16 -8.04 45.55
CA ALA A 829 23.44 -8.77 44.51
C ALA A 829 22.42 -9.75 45.09
N ALA A 830 22.74 -10.39 46.20
CA ALA A 830 21.88 -11.35 46.88
C ALA A 830 20.88 -10.71 47.85
N GLY A 831 20.89 -9.37 48.00
CA GLY A 831 20.01 -8.65 48.91
C GLY A 831 20.25 -8.97 50.40
N PHE A 832 21.47 -9.35 50.77
CA PHE A 832 21.81 -9.62 52.16
C PHE A 832 22.18 -8.32 52.90
N GLU A 833 21.82 -8.25 54.18
CA GLU A 833 22.17 -7.11 55.03
C GLU A 833 23.66 -7.13 55.41
N PRO A 834 24.44 -6.06 55.14
CA PRO A 834 25.83 -5.97 55.57
C PRO A 834 25.91 -5.90 57.11
N GLY A 835 26.77 -6.72 57.71
CA GLY A 835 26.89 -6.80 59.17
C GLY A 835 27.41 -8.16 59.63
N GLY A 836 27.35 -8.44 60.93
CA GLY A 836 27.75 -9.73 61.50
C GLY A 836 29.08 -9.71 62.27
N LYS A 837 29.51 -10.88 62.77
CA LYS A 837 30.72 -11.04 63.61
C LYS A 837 31.75 -11.93 62.93
N SER A 838 32.47 -11.39 61.93
CA SER A 838 33.61 -12.12 61.35
C SER A 838 34.73 -12.33 62.35
N THR A 839 35.37 -13.50 62.28
CA THR A 839 36.55 -13.88 63.07
C THR A 839 37.85 -13.89 62.24
N PHE A 840 37.83 -13.42 60.98
CA PHE A 840 39.01 -13.41 60.13
C PHE A 840 40.02 -12.34 60.56
N LYS A 841 41.29 -12.73 60.70
CA LYS A 841 42.39 -11.91 61.25
C LYS A 841 42.76 -10.72 60.36
N ASP A 842 42.47 -10.79 59.07
CA ASP A 842 42.84 -9.83 58.03
C ASP A 842 41.67 -8.97 57.51
N THR A 843 40.50 -9.07 58.16
CA THR A 843 39.37 -8.15 57.95
C THR A 843 38.96 -7.51 59.27
N PRO A 844 39.83 -6.68 59.89
CA PRO A 844 39.49 -5.96 61.12
C PRO A 844 38.33 -4.99 60.89
N SER A 845 37.70 -4.48 61.96
CA SER A 845 36.59 -3.51 61.86
C SER A 845 36.93 -2.23 61.07
N THR A 846 38.21 -1.91 60.93
CA THR A 846 38.73 -0.79 60.13
C THR A 846 38.81 -1.07 58.62
N TYR A 847 38.72 -2.33 58.19
CA TYR A 847 38.70 -2.68 56.78
C TYR A 847 37.31 -2.41 56.18
N TRP A 848 37.25 -1.65 55.08
CA TRP A 848 35.99 -1.20 54.46
C TRP A 848 35.04 -2.33 54.07
N GLY A 849 35.60 -3.50 53.75
CA GLY A 849 34.84 -4.67 53.30
C GLY A 849 34.30 -5.54 54.44
N THR A 850 34.67 -5.26 55.69
CA THR A 850 34.37 -6.11 56.85
C THR A 850 32.88 -6.40 57.02
N PRO A 851 31.94 -5.43 56.89
CA PRO A 851 30.51 -5.74 56.99
C PRO A 851 30.02 -6.78 55.98
N TYR A 852 30.58 -6.77 54.76
CA TYR A 852 30.18 -7.71 53.71
C TYR A 852 30.82 -9.09 53.90
N VAL A 853 32.09 -9.12 54.32
CA VAL A 853 32.78 -10.37 54.63
C VAL A 853 32.13 -11.06 55.82
N SER A 854 31.79 -10.31 56.88
CA SER A 854 31.04 -10.80 58.04
C SER A 854 29.70 -11.40 57.65
N ALA A 855 28.93 -10.73 56.79
CA ALA A 855 27.63 -11.22 56.37
C ALA A 855 27.76 -12.58 55.66
N LEU A 856 28.70 -12.71 54.73
CA LEU A 856 28.92 -13.99 54.04
C LEU A 856 29.47 -15.09 54.97
N ALA A 857 30.24 -14.72 56.00
CA ALA A 857 30.78 -15.67 56.96
C ALA A 857 29.68 -16.22 57.88
N ASP A 858 28.80 -15.35 58.38
CA ASP A 858 27.65 -15.71 59.23
C ASP A 858 26.66 -16.62 58.47
N LEU A 859 26.53 -16.43 57.15
CA LEU A 859 25.75 -17.27 56.25
C LEU A 859 26.46 -18.57 55.82
N ALA A 860 27.67 -18.83 56.34
CA ALA A 860 28.53 -19.95 55.95
C ALA A 860 28.83 -20.04 54.44
N ILE A 861 28.70 -18.93 53.70
CA ILE A 861 29.05 -18.81 52.27
C ILE A 861 30.57 -18.75 52.09
N VAL A 862 31.30 -18.24 53.10
CA VAL A 862 32.78 -18.21 53.12
C VAL A 862 33.31 -18.80 54.42
N LYS A 863 34.41 -19.56 54.33
CA LYS A 863 35.05 -20.22 55.50
C LYS A 863 36.52 -19.82 55.73
N GLY A 864 37.14 -19.09 54.80
CA GLY A 864 38.55 -18.69 54.87
C GLY A 864 39.54 -19.85 54.96
N THR A 865 40.81 -19.57 55.23
CA THR A 865 41.87 -20.57 55.45
C THR A 865 42.75 -20.11 56.60
N ASP A 866 42.97 -20.96 57.60
CA ASP A 866 43.77 -20.66 58.81
C ASP A 866 43.36 -19.37 59.58
N GLY A 867 42.09 -19.01 59.47
CA GLY A 867 41.52 -17.79 60.07
C GLY A 867 41.79 -16.52 59.25
N PHE A 868 42.18 -16.64 57.98
CA PHE A 868 42.36 -15.51 57.05
C PHE A 868 41.35 -15.58 55.90
N PHE A 869 40.80 -14.43 55.50
CA PHE A 869 39.91 -14.29 54.35
C PHE A 869 40.66 -13.97 53.05
N ASN A 870 41.82 -13.33 53.13
CA ASN A 870 42.64 -12.79 52.05
C ASN A 870 41.90 -11.79 51.14
N PRO A 871 41.41 -10.65 51.68
CA PRO A 871 40.51 -9.75 50.96
C PRO A 871 41.14 -9.10 49.72
N HIS A 872 42.45 -8.89 49.70
CA HIS A 872 43.17 -8.22 48.61
C HIS A 872 43.58 -9.16 47.48
N SER A 873 43.51 -10.48 47.69
CA SER A 873 43.88 -11.45 46.66
C SER A 873 42.82 -11.52 45.56
N PRO A 874 43.21 -11.74 44.29
CA PRO A 874 42.28 -12.04 43.21
C PRO A 874 41.42 -13.27 43.54
N ILE A 875 40.13 -13.21 43.20
CA ILE A 875 39.26 -14.38 43.33
C ILE A 875 39.38 -15.28 42.11
N THR A 876 39.48 -16.60 42.35
CA THR A 876 39.51 -17.57 41.26
C THR A 876 38.12 -17.82 40.70
N ARG A 877 38.05 -18.33 39.47
CA ARG A 877 36.80 -18.69 38.80
C ARG A 877 35.99 -19.73 39.57
N ALA A 878 36.64 -20.74 40.15
CA ALA A 878 35.97 -21.73 40.99
C ALA A 878 35.41 -21.11 42.28
N GLN A 879 36.20 -20.26 42.96
CA GLN A 879 35.75 -19.57 44.17
C GLN A 879 34.55 -18.66 43.90
N PHE A 880 34.58 -17.91 42.79
CA PHE A 880 33.47 -17.05 42.38
C PHE A 880 32.18 -17.85 42.14
N VAL A 881 32.26 -18.94 41.36
CA VAL A 881 31.08 -19.77 41.05
C VAL A 881 30.54 -20.43 42.32
N SER A 882 31.40 -21.02 43.15
CA SER A 882 30.97 -21.66 44.40
C SER A 882 30.34 -20.69 45.38
N MET A 883 30.93 -19.50 45.58
CA MET A 883 30.37 -18.48 46.47
C MET A 883 29.01 -17.97 45.96
N THR A 884 28.90 -17.72 44.65
CA THR A 884 27.63 -17.29 44.04
C THR A 884 26.57 -18.38 44.14
N SER A 885 26.94 -19.65 43.93
CA SER A 885 26.04 -20.80 44.09
C SER A 885 25.52 -20.95 45.52
N LEU A 886 26.39 -20.74 46.52
CA LEU A 886 25.99 -20.80 47.94
C LEU A 886 25.07 -19.63 48.32
N ALA A 887 25.34 -18.43 47.80
CA ALA A 887 24.48 -17.27 48.00
C ALA A 887 23.07 -17.50 47.42
N LEU A 888 22.96 -18.06 46.22
CA LEU A 888 21.68 -18.44 45.62
C LEU A 888 20.92 -19.45 46.50
N ALA A 889 21.59 -20.52 46.94
CA ALA A 889 20.96 -21.53 47.79
C ALA A 889 20.49 -20.95 49.14
N GLU A 890 21.19 -19.95 49.67
CA GLU A 890 20.78 -19.27 50.90
C GLU A 890 19.61 -18.30 50.69
N MET A 891 19.54 -17.63 49.53
CA MET A 891 18.37 -16.84 49.15
C MET A 891 17.12 -17.71 49.00
N GLU A 892 17.25 -18.87 48.33
CA GLU A 892 16.15 -19.82 48.12
C GLU A 892 15.55 -20.31 49.45
N LYS A 893 16.38 -20.48 50.50
CA LYS A 893 15.90 -20.84 51.85
C LYS A 893 15.15 -19.72 52.57
N ARG A 894 15.39 -18.47 52.19
CA ARG A 894 14.88 -17.26 52.88
C ARG A 894 13.63 -16.67 52.23
N GLN A 895 13.22 -17.19 51.09
CA GLN A 895 11.94 -16.84 50.48
C GLN A 895 10.81 -17.67 51.16
N PRO A 896 9.79 -17.03 51.74
CA PRO A 896 8.68 -17.72 52.40
C PRO A 896 7.81 -18.54 51.44
#